data_AF-A0A841TFW8-F1
#
_entry.id   AF-A0A841TFW8-F1
#
_cell.length_a   1.000
_cell.length_b   1.000
_cell.length_c   1.000
_cell.angle_alpha   90.00
_cell.angle_beta   90.00
_cell.angle_gamma   90.00
#
_symmetry.space_group_name_H-M   'P 1'
#
loop_
_entity.id
_entity.type
_entity.pdbx_description
1 polymer ?
#
loop_
_entity_poly.entity_id
_entity_poly.type
_entity_poly.pdbx_seq_one_letter_code
_entity_poly.pdbx_strand_id
1 'polypeptide(L)'
;MVNELEFNTGEIQCLTNYQTLFNGKNTRFRRDIEGIIFDDAHVASHIVRENFTLHIPESEFPTTYATLVGQVRQYFESIHRGPEFDQVVTFKDDPSVLFIPLFVWRQVVSRVIESLTNEGVTTKKVSMFAWEHLRNNLDLCVVFLSSDGIEISPFLPPVNTLPFMSSSVTKVFLSATMQNKPEFVRTFGFLPDAYIEPKTSAGESERLIVTPYVNPGLKSGMFDYIIFLSKYFKILIIPKSEPRAKRWREHEMTFSSDDFTHKVEEFKNAQNGILVAPARFEGMDFPGDTCRFLVIDGLPSGTGNMEKFLWNNLGENKFLQGTVASRLIQAMGRISRGNDDYGVVFLLGDDIGDWITRGSNRQVIPPYARAQLELGEQLTKSISDFQNLHKLVMSVVAVPRDSGWTSVHMARIQPHSVANERPTRDTKSDVEDHSIQVAFAERKFLEHLWDREYQQATRALEQHLDSVFNQDKALAAWHAHWIGYAYLLGGNTSAAERYFNRASNAYRVLGRINPESVTVYAPPVIFGDSQGERIASVLSARGDFNYGSFSEMQDRLSPLITEKSTTNQYEEALSWLGKYLGFASNRPDSETGGRGPDIFWTSPEVDILIESKEDKKDTSFYSKRDVGQALNHSEWYKEEFPNSGRNHKLMIVGPIIPAHPTASPGEQMHIWIPSEISALAHRISSLLFDAYNASDSATYAATLNKMLDEAGMTYLKLFDSLPDRPIQRVQ
;
A
#
# COMPACT_ATOMS: atom_id res chain seq x y z
N MET A 1 2.94 32.80 23.18
CA MET A 1 4.33 32.62 23.58
C MET A 1 4.58 33.60 24.71
N VAL A 2 5.30 33.21 25.75
CA VAL A 2 5.77 34.15 26.78
C VAL A 2 7.12 34.67 26.29
N ASN A 3 7.41 35.97 26.42
CA ASN A 3 8.67 36.61 26.01
C ASN A 3 8.99 36.49 24.51
N GLU A 4 7.99 36.74 23.65
CA GLU A 4 8.12 36.65 22.19
C GLU A 4 9.12 37.66 21.61
N LEU A 5 9.22 38.85 22.21
CA LEU A 5 10.17 39.89 21.79
C LEU A 5 11.61 39.45 22.04
N GLU A 6 11.89 38.92 23.23
CA GLU A 6 13.20 38.43 23.64
C GLU A 6 13.63 37.22 22.80
N PHE A 7 12.69 36.35 22.42
CA PHE A 7 12.97 35.25 21.50
C PHE A 7 13.32 35.77 20.09
N ASN A 8 12.52 36.69 19.55
CA ASN A 8 12.74 37.24 18.21
C ASN A 8 14.02 38.09 18.10
N THR A 9 14.53 38.62 19.22
CA THR A 9 15.80 39.36 19.30
C THR A 9 16.99 38.45 19.60
N GLY A 10 16.78 37.15 19.83
CA GLY A 10 17.83 36.17 20.12
C GLY A 10 18.36 36.21 21.57
N GLU A 11 17.69 36.92 22.47
CA GLU A 11 18.09 37.03 23.89
C GLU A 11 17.76 35.77 24.69
N ILE A 12 16.73 35.02 24.27
CA ILE A 12 16.31 33.78 24.94
C ILE A 12 16.04 32.64 23.94
N GLN A 13 16.03 31.42 24.45
CA GLN A 13 15.64 30.22 23.71
C GLN A 13 14.16 29.90 23.96
N CYS A 14 13.47 29.38 22.94
CA CYS A 14 12.11 28.86 23.08
C CYS A 14 12.12 27.35 23.34
N LEU A 15 11.53 26.92 24.45
CA LEU A 15 11.19 25.52 24.69
C LEU A 15 9.74 25.25 24.26
N THR A 16 9.55 24.27 23.37
CA THR A 16 8.22 23.84 22.93
C THR A 16 8.20 22.33 22.67
N ASN A 17 7.02 21.76 22.45
CA ASN A 17 6.87 20.34 22.12
C ASN A 17 6.62 20.14 20.62
N TYR A 18 6.85 18.92 20.13
CA TYR A 18 6.64 18.54 18.73
C TYR A 18 5.21 18.84 18.26
N GLN A 19 4.19 18.55 19.07
CA GLN A 19 2.79 18.83 18.72
C GLN A 19 2.56 20.32 18.44
N THR A 20 3.16 21.20 19.23
CA THR A 20 3.05 22.64 19.04
C THR A 20 3.86 23.10 17.83
N LEU A 21 5.06 22.55 17.61
CA LEU A 21 5.90 22.92 16.47
C LEU A 21 5.28 22.51 15.12
N PHE A 22 4.73 21.30 15.03
CA PHE A 22 4.23 20.71 13.79
C PHE A 22 2.74 20.94 13.50
N ASN A 23 1.93 21.48 14.44
CA ASN A 23 0.50 21.66 14.17
C ASN A 23 0.24 22.68 13.04
N GLY A 24 -0.80 22.43 12.24
CA GLY A 24 -1.09 23.23 11.06
C GLY A 24 -1.51 24.66 11.35
N LYS A 25 -2.06 24.96 12.54
CA LYS A 25 -2.43 26.33 12.92
C LYS A 25 -1.29 27.13 13.56
N ASN A 26 -0.08 26.58 13.62
CA ASN A 26 1.06 27.32 14.14
C ASN A 26 1.48 28.40 13.13
N THR A 27 1.23 29.66 13.47
CA THR A 27 1.64 30.83 12.68
C THR A 27 2.97 31.43 13.13
N ARG A 28 3.47 31.06 14.31
CA ARG A 28 4.60 31.71 14.99
C ARG A 28 5.95 31.26 14.49
N PHE A 29 6.08 29.98 14.14
CA PHE A 29 7.35 29.41 13.64
C PHE A 29 7.44 29.38 12.10
N ARG A 30 6.69 30.26 11.43
CA ARG A 30 6.62 30.30 9.95
C ARG A 30 7.65 31.22 9.31
N ARG A 31 8.37 32.04 10.07
CA ARG A 31 9.45 32.94 9.59
C ARG A 31 10.53 33.09 10.67
N ASP A 32 11.75 33.38 10.25
CA ASP A 32 12.88 33.83 11.07
C ASP A 32 13.36 32.86 12.16
N ILE A 33 13.40 31.55 11.88
CA ILE A 33 14.13 30.58 12.72
C ILE A 33 15.42 30.18 12.01
N GLU A 34 16.56 30.45 12.62
CA GLU A 34 17.88 30.08 12.08
C GLU A 34 18.37 28.72 12.61
N GLY A 35 17.87 28.29 13.78
CA GLY A 35 18.33 27.08 14.45
C GLY A 35 17.24 26.36 15.25
N ILE A 36 17.20 25.03 15.17
CA ILE A 36 16.30 24.17 15.96
C ILE A 36 17.07 22.98 16.54
N ILE A 37 16.80 22.68 17.81
CA ILE A 37 17.26 21.46 18.47
C ILE A 37 16.04 20.55 18.66
N PHE A 38 16.10 19.38 18.04
CA PHE A 38 15.12 18.30 18.19
C PHE A 38 15.63 17.33 19.25
N ASP A 39 15.13 17.49 20.48
CA ASP A 39 15.42 16.54 21.57
C ASP A 39 14.56 15.27 21.44
N ASP A 40 15.07 14.13 21.91
CA ASP A 40 14.44 12.81 21.79
C ASP A 40 13.89 12.51 20.37
N ALA A 41 14.69 12.80 19.33
CA ALA A 41 14.27 12.74 17.93
C ALA A 41 13.74 11.37 17.47
N HIS A 42 14.05 10.29 18.19
CA HIS A 42 13.51 8.95 17.91
C HIS A 42 11.99 8.86 18.11
N VAL A 43 11.39 9.71 18.96
CA VAL A 43 9.92 9.74 19.21
C VAL A 43 9.18 10.58 18.16
N ALA A 44 9.91 11.33 17.35
CA ALA A 44 9.33 12.30 16.44
C ALA A 44 8.50 11.66 15.32
N SER A 45 8.82 10.44 14.87
CA SER A 45 8.20 9.83 13.68
C SER A 45 6.68 9.74 13.80
N HIS A 46 6.20 9.21 14.93
CA HIS A 46 4.78 9.13 15.23
C HIS A 46 4.15 10.51 15.41
N ILE A 47 4.77 11.40 16.20
CA ILE A 47 4.19 12.71 16.51
C ILE A 47 4.06 13.57 15.25
N VAL A 48 5.08 13.55 14.38
CA VAL A 48 5.04 14.26 13.10
C VAL A 48 3.91 13.69 12.25
N ARG A 49 3.79 12.36 12.10
CA ARG A 49 2.71 11.75 11.32
C ARG A 49 1.32 12.13 11.83
N GLU A 50 1.08 12.07 13.14
CA GLU A 50 -0.20 12.45 13.74
C GLU A 50 -0.62 13.89 13.42
N ASN A 51 0.32 14.83 13.34
CA ASN A 51 0.00 16.21 12.95
C ASN A 51 -0.46 16.35 11.49
N PHE A 52 -0.13 15.38 10.64
CA PHE A 52 -0.56 15.30 9.24
C PHE A 52 -1.59 14.19 9.00
N THR A 53 -2.26 13.71 10.05
CA THR A 53 -3.35 12.73 9.94
C THR A 53 -4.65 13.36 10.40
N LEU A 54 -5.64 13.40 9.51
CA LEU A 54 -6.98 13.89 9.82
C LEU A 54 -7.81 12.77 10.43
N HIS A 55 -8.11 12.91 11.72
CA HIS A 55 -8.98 12.01 12.46
C HIS A 55 -10.43 12.49 12.40
N ILE A 56 -11.32 11.58 12.02
CA ILE A 56 -12.76 11.83 11.84
C ILE A 56 -13.53 10.75 12.62
N PRO A 57 -13.63 10.88 13.96
CA PRO A 57 -14.38 9.92 14.77
C PRO A 57 -15.87 9.96 14.42
N GLU A 58 -16.53 8.80 14.33
CA GLU A 58 -17.97 8.75 14.04
C GLU A 58 -18.81 9.49 15.10
N SER A 59 -18.36 9.48 16.35
CA SER A 59 -19.02 10.21 17.45
C SER A 59 -19.05 11.73 17.26
N GLU A 60 -18.08 12.28 16.53
CA GLU A 60 -18.01 13.72 16.22
C GLU A 60 -18.50 14.01 14.80
N PHE A 61 -18.32 13.11 13.84
CA PHE A 61 -18.63 13.28 12.41
C PHE A 61 -19.54 12.17 11.85
N PRO A 62 -20.74 11.96 12.44
CA PRO A 62 -21.61 10.86 12.05
C PRO A 62 -22.10 10.96 10.60
N THR A 63 -22.33 12.17 10.09
CA THR A 63 -22.82 12.39 8.72
C THR A 63 -21.72 12.10 7.70
N THR A 64 -20.49 12.56 7.97
CA THR A 64 -19.33 12.27 7.13
C THR A 64 -19.05 10.77 7.09
N TYR A 65 -19.09 10.11 8.25
CA TYR A 65 -18.91 8.66 8.35
C TYR A 65 -19.95 7.92 7.50
N ALA A 66 -21.23 8.20 7.71
CA ALA A 66 -22.32 7.61 6.93
C ALA A 66 -22.21 7.92 5.42
N THR A 67 -21.76 9.13 5.07
CA THR A 67 -21.53 9.54 3.67
C THR A 67 -20.46 8.65 3.03
N LEU A 68 -19.28 8.51 3.65
CA LEU A 68 -18.23 7.66 3.10
C LEU A 68 -18.70 6.21 2.99
N VAL A 69 -19.29 5.66 4.07
CA VAL A 69 -19.79 4.27 4.11
C VAL A 69 -20.76 4.01 2.96
N GLY A 70 -21.76 4.88 2.76
CA GLY A 70 -22.74 4.73 1.68
C GLY A 70 -22.12 4.81 0.28
N GLN A 71 -21.09 5.64 0.09
CA GLN A 71 -20.44 5.83 -1.21
C GLN A 71 -19.51 4.67 -1.61
N VAL A 72 -18.83 4.06 -0.64
CA VAL A 72 -17.83 3.01 -0.92
C VAL A 72 -18.38 1.59 -0.83
N ARG A 73 -19.56 1.39 -0.22
CA ARG A 73 -20.16 0.07 -0.02
C ARG A 73 -20.28 -0.72 -1.32
N GLN A 74 -20.78 -0.10 -2.39
CA GLN A 74 -20.94 -0.73 -3.70
C GLN A 74 -19.61 -1.26 -4.25
N TYR A 75 -18.51 -0.55 -4.02
CA TYR A 75 -17.19 -1.03 -4.42
C TYR A 75 -16.81 -2.31 -3.68
N PHE A 76 -16.96 -2.35 -2.34
CA PHE A 76 -16.64 -3.55 -1.55
C PHE A 76 -17.55 -4.74 -1.91
N GLU A 77 -18.82 -4.50 -2.21
CA GLU A 77 -19.74 -5.50 -2.75
C GLU A 77 -19.22 -6.06 -4.08
N SER A 78 -18.80 -5.19 -5.01
CA SER A 78 -18.34 -5.57 -6.35
C SER A 78 -17.08 -6.45 -6.35
N ILE A 79 -16.23 -6.33 -5.33
CA ILE A 79 -15.02 -7.17 -5.17
C ILE A 79 -15.23 -8.37 -4.22
N HIS A 80 -16.49 -8.69 -3.92
CA HIS A 80 -16.91 -9.76 -3.00
C HIS A 80 -16.35 -9.62 -1.57
N ARG A 81 -16.19 -8.39 -1.10
CA ARG A 81 -15.79 -8.04 0.29
C ARG A 81 -16.91 -7.34 1.07
N GLY A 82 -18.15 -7.38 0.58
CA GLY A 82 -19.33 -6.85 1.26
C GLY A 82 -19.49 -7.35 2.71
N PRO A 83 -19.35 -8.66 3.02
CA PRO A 83 -19.47 -9.14 4.40
C PRO A 83 -18.40 -8.59 5.35
N GLU A 84 -17.16 -8.47 4.89
CA GLU A 84 -16.07 -7.87 5.68
C GLU A 84 -16.34 -6.38 5.92
N PHE A 85 -16.82 -5.67 4.88
CA PHE A 85 -17.22 -4.28 5.00
C PHE A 85 -18.34 -4.10 6.02
N ASP A 86 -19.42 -4.88 5.91
CA ASP A 86 -20.58 -4.84 6.81
C ASP A 86 -20.17 -5.19 8.25
N GLN A 87 -19.22 -6.10 8.46
CA GLN A 87 -18.69 -6.41 9.79
C GLN A 87 -18.05 -5.17 10.44
N VAL A 88 -17.15 -4.48 9.75
CA VAL A 88 -16.44 -3.31 10.32
C VAL A 88 -17.40 -2.17 10.63
N VAL A 89 -18.38 -1.90 9.76
CA VAL A 89 -19.30 -0.76 9.96
C VAL A 89 -20.44 -1.05 10.94
N THR A 90 -20.74 -2.32 11.22
CA THR A 90 -21.86 -2.72 12.10
C THR A 90 -21.42 -2.93 13.55
N PHE A 91 -20.23 -3.49 13.80
CA PHE A 91 -19.79 -3.87 15.14
C PHE A 91 -18.83 -2.83 15.74
N LYS A 92 -19.26 -2.18 16.84
CA LYS A 92 -18.60 -1.03 17.50
C LYS A 92 -17.29 -1.31 18.22
N ASP A 93 -16.72 -2.50 18.08
CA ASP A 93 -15.43 -2.90 18.66
C ASP A 93 -14.62 -3.77 17.69
N ASP A 94 -14.96 -3.77 16.39
CA ASP A 94 -14.21 -4.55 15.41
C ASP A 94 -12.81 -3.94 15.22
N PRO A 95 -11.72 -4.70 15.46
CA PRO A 95 -10.36 -4.16 15.41
C PRO A 95 -9.83 -3.99 13.98
N SER A 96 -10.61 -4.37 12.96
CA SER A 96 -10.18 -4.36 11.57
C SER A 96 -10.19 -2.94 11.00
N VAL A 97 -9.29 -2.73 10.04
CA VAL A 97 -9.14 -1.46 9.33
C VAL A 97 -9.27 -1.74 7.85
N LEU A 98 -10.25 -1.10 7.21
CA LEU A 98 -10.45 -1.16 5.77
C LEU A 98 -9.69 -0.04 5.10
N PHE A 99 -8.86 -0.40 4.11
CA PHE A 99 -8.28 0.56 3.20
C PHE A 99 -9.28 0.90 2.09
N ILE A 100 -9.52 2.19 1.86
CA ILE A 100 -10.28 2.68 0.71
C ILE A 100 -9.30 2.92 -0.45
N PRO A 101 -9.35 2.13 -1.53
CA PRO A 101 -8.39 2.26 -2.62
C PRO A 101 -8.44 3.66 -3.24
N LEU A 102 -7.27 4.24 -3.50
CA LEU A 102 -7.14 5.60 -4.03
C LEU A 102 -7.98 5.89 -5.29
N PHE A 103 -8.18 4.92 -6.18
CA PHE A 103 -9.06 5.08 -7.34
C PHE A 103 -10.55 5.20 -6.97
N VAL A 104 -10.99 4.58 -5.87
CA VAL A 104 -12.33 4.75 -5.29
C VAL A 104 -12.41 6.08 -4.55
N TRP A 105 -11.39 6.39 -3.73
CA TRP A 105 -11.33 7.64 -2.98
C TRP A 105 -11.48 8.87 -3.87
N ARG A 106 -10.77 8.87 -5.02
CA ARG A 106 -10.86 9.94 -6.02
C ARG A 106 -12.28 10.21 -6.52
N GLN A 107 -13.15 9.21 -6.57
CA GLN A 107 -14.53 9.37 -7.03
C GLN A 107 -15.43 10.00 -5.97
N VAL A 108 -15.09 9.87 -4.68
CA VAL A 108 -15.97 10.22 -3.56
C VAL A 108 -15.47 11.41 -2.73
N VAL A 109 -14.18 11.78 -2.85
CA VAL A 109 -13.50 12.80 -2.03
C VAL A 109 -14.26 14.12 -1.96
N SER A 110 -14.78 14.64 -3.08
CA SER A 110 -15.49 15.92 -3.11
C SER A 110 -16.74 15.92 -2.22
N ARG A 111 -17.51 14.83 -2.22
CA ARG A 111 -18.72 14.67 -1.38
C ARG A 111 -18.36 14.57 0.10
N VAL A 112 -17.25 13.88 0.40
CA VAL A 112 -16.75 13.74 1.78
C VAL A 112 -16.23 15.06 2.32
N ILE A 113 -15.52 15.86 1.50
CA ILE A 113 -15.05 17.21 1.87
C ILE A 113 -16.23 18.15 2.17
N GLU A 114 -17.28 18.09 1.35
CA GLU A 114 -18.51 18.86 1.58
C GLU A 114 -19.14 18.49 2.94
N SER A 115 -19.29 17.19 3.21
CA SER A 115 -19.82 16.68 4.47
C SER A 115 -18.97 17.09 5.68
N LEU A 116 -17.64 16.97 5.58
CA LEU A 116 -16.69 17.40 6.62
C LEU A 116 -16.81 18.88 6.96
N THR A 117 -16.96 19.71 5.93
CA THR A 117 -17.09 21.16 6.08
C THR A 117 -18.38 21.50 6.80
N ASN A 118 -19.49 20.86 6.42
CA ASN A 118 -20.80 21.03 7.05
C ASN A 118 -20.81 20.58 8.52
N GLU A 119 -20.03 19.56 8.87
CA GLU A 119 -19.87 19.09 10.25
C GLU A 119 -18.79 19.84 11.05
N GLY A 120 -18.22 20.92 10.52
CA GLY A 120 -17.35 21.82 11.28
C GLY A 120 -15.92 21.29 11.51
N VAL A 121 -15.32 20.66 10.50
CA VAL A 121 -13.92 20.14 10.56
C VAL A 121 -12.88 21.21 10.99
N THR A 122 -13.16 22.50 10.79
CA THR A 122 -12.24 23.60 11.16
C THR A 122 -12.30 24.02 12.63
N THR A 123 -13.35 23.60 13.37
CA THR A 123 -13.64 24.04 14.74
C THR A 123 -13.46 22.93 15.79
N LYS A 124 -13.45 21.66 15.39
CA LYS A 124 -13.22 20.53 16.31
C LYS A 124 -11.74 20.27 16.52
N LYS A 125 -11.31 20.10 17.77
CA LYS A 125 -9.89 19.90 18.12
C LYS A 125 -9.28 18.66 17.46
N VAL A 126 -10.07 17.59 17.32
CA VAL A 126 -9.62 16.31 16.76
C VAL A 126 -9.16 16.41 15.30
N SER A 127 -9.66 17.40 14.55
CA SER A 127 -9.45 17.53 13.11
C SER A 127 -8.85 18.86 12.67
N MET A 128 -9.07 19.96 13.40
CA MET A 128 -8.75 21.30 12.93
C MET A 128 -7.28 21.57 12.62
N PHE A 129 -6.35 20.86 13.28
CA PHE A 129 -4.91 21.08 13.11
C PHE A 129 -4.39 20.39 11.86
N ALA A 130 -4.73 19.13 11.67
CA ALA A 130 -4.38 18.37 10.46
C ALA A 130 -5.11 18.91 9.23
N TRP A 131 -6.35 19.37 9.37
CA TRP A 131 -7.11 20.02 8.30
C TRP A 131 -6.35 21.20 7.68
N GLU A 132 -5.68 22.01 8.51
CA GLU A 132 -4.92 23.17 8.02
C GLU A 132 -3.72 22.75 7.17
N HIS A 133 -3.17 21.55 7.33
CA HIS A 133 -2.14 21.03 6.43
C HIS A 133 -2.72 20.40 5.16
N LEU A 134 -3.87 19.73 5.28
CA LEU A 134 -4.35 18.80 4.25
C LEU A 134 -5.46 19.35 3.35
N ARG A 135 -6.17 20.41 3.73
CA ARG A 135 -7.42 20.86 3.07
C ARG A 135 -7.37 20.98 1.53
N ASN A 136 -6.21 21.29 0.96
CA ASN A 136 -6.03 21.47 -0.48
C ASN A 136 -5.54 20.19 -1.20
N ASN A 137 -5.23 19.14 -0.47
CA ASN A 137 -4.58 17.92 -0.96
C ASN A 137 -5.20 16.63 -0.39
N LEU A 138 -6.44 16.69 0.12
CA LEU A 138 -7.14 15.51 0.63
C LEU A 138 -7.34 14.43 -0.45
N ASP A 139 -7.41 14.83 -1.72
CA ASP A 139 -7.44 13.93 -2.86
C ASP A 139 -6.11 13.21 -3.10
N LEU A 140 -5.00 13.68 -2.52
CA LEU A 140 -3.68 13.03 -2.55
C LEU A 140 -3.41 12.18 -1.30
N CYS A 141 -4.40 11.97 -0.44
CA CYS A 141 -4.28 11.21 0.79
C CYS A 141 -4.88 9.80 0.67
N VAL A 142 -4.39 8.88 1.49
CA VAL A 142 -5.02 7.57 1.73
C VAL A 142 -6.08 7.69 2.80
N VAL A 143 -7.10 6.83 2.68
CA VAL A 143 -8.23 6.80 3.60
C VAL A 143 -8.39 5.41 4.19
N PHE A 144 -8.54 5.37 5.50
CA PHE A 144 -8.83 4.16 6.26
C PHE A 144 -10.15 4.30 7.00
N LEU A 145 -10.94 3.24 7.00
CA LEU A 145 -12.23 3.13 7.68
C LEU A 145 -12.13 2.06 8.76
N SER A 146 -12.50 2.40 10.00
CA SER A 146 -12.62 1.47 11.13
C SER A 146 -14.01 1.62 11.78
N SER A 147 -14.34 0.77 12.75
CA SER A 147 -15.59 0.84 13.51
C SER A 147 -15.82 2.17 14.23
N ASP A 148 -14.73 2.91 14.49
CA ASP A 148 -14.71 4.09 15.34
C ASP A 148 -14.63 5.40 14.55
N GLY A 149 -14.33 5.34 13.25
CA GLY A 149 -14.20 6.53 12.42
C GLY A 149 -13.40 6.36 11.13
N ILE A 150 -13.02 7.50 10.56
CA ILE A 150 -12.22 7.61 9.34
C ILE A 150 -10.87 8.25 9.68
N GLU A 151 -9.80 7.74 9.09
CA GLU A 151 -8.47 8.32 9.14
C GLU A 151 -8.03 8.70 7.71
N ILE A 152 -7.65 9.95 7.49
CA ILE A 152 -7.11 10.43 6.20
C ILE A 152 -5.68 10.93 6.41
N SER A 153 -4.72 10.35 5.69
CA SER A 153 -3.29 10.65 5.87
C SER A 153 -2.55 10.68 4.52
N PRO A 154 -1.54 11.52 4.32
CA PRO A 154 -0.72 11.49 3.12
C PRO A 154 0.17 10.23 3.08
N PHE A 155 0.78 9.94 1.91
CA PHE A 155 1.73 8.82 1.77
C PHE A 155 2.85 8.85 2.82
N LEU A 156 3.42 10.04 3.01
CA LEU A 156 4.36 10.41 4.06
C LEU A 156 4.04 11.85 4.50
N PRO A 157 4.42 12.28 5.72
CA PRO A 157 4.19 13.66 6.15
C PRO A 157 4.93 14.67 5.25
N PRO A 158 4.26 15.65 4.62
CA PRO A 158 4.87 16.63 3.72
C PRO A 158 5.61 17.74 4.49
N VAL A 159 6.58 17.33 5.32
CA VAL A 159 7.34 18.22 6.22
C VAL A 159 8.10 19.33 5.47
N ASN A 160 8.45 19.13 4.20
CA ASN A 160 9.14 20.13 3.38
C ASN A 160 8.28 21.35 3.07
N THR A 161 6.97 21.27 3.26
CA THR A 161 6.06 22.43 3.18
C THR A 161 6.20 23.38 4.37
N LEU A 162 6.86 22.95 5.45
CA LEU A 162 7.06 23.75 6.65
C LEU A 162 8.32 24.62 6.49
N PRO A 163 8.22 25.96 6.68
CA PRO A 163 9.36 26.86 6.47
C PRO A 163 10.62 26.49 7.27
N PHE A 164 10.44 26.05 8.52
CA PHE A 164 11.54 25.65 9.40
C PHE A 164 12.24 24.35 8.98
N MET A 165 11.64 23.57 8.08
CA MET A 165 12.24 22.36 7.53
C MET A 165 13.17 22.64 6.34
N SER A 166 13.19 23.87 5.83
CA SER A 166 14.08 24.30 4.73
C SER A 166 15.56 24.13 5.06
N SER A 167 16.39 23.98 4.03
CA SER A 167 17.85 23.77 4.16
C SER A 167 18.61 24.96 4.76
N SER A 168 18.02 26.16 4.81
CA SER A 168 18.63 27.34 5.43
C SER A 168 18.62 27.32 6.95
N VAL A 169 17.79 26.46 7.57
CA VAL A 169 17.68 26.35 9.03
C VAL A 169 18.61 25.26 9.54
N THR A 170 19.49 25.61 10.48
CA THR A 170 20.38 24.65 11.14
C THR A 170 19.55 23.74 12.07
N LYS A 171 19.71 22.43 11.95
CA LYS A 171 18.95 21.45 12.73
C LYS A 171 19.90 20.51 13.46
N VAL A 172 19.74 20.40 14.77
CA VAL A 172 20.47 19.43 15.61
C VAL A 172 19.48 18.41 16.13
N PHE A 173 19.74 17.13 15.88
CA PHE A 173 18.91 16.03 16.36
C PHE A 173 19.63 15.31 17.49
N LEU A 174 19.02 15.26 18.66
CA LEU A 174 19.52 14.54 19.82
C LEU A 174 18.70 13.25 19.95
N SER A 175 19.37 12.11 19.99
CA SER A 175 18.72 10.82 20.17
C SER A 175 19.69 9.79 20.74
N ALA A 176 19.20 8.95 21.65
CA ALA A 176 19.93 7.82 22.19
C ALA A 176 20.05 6.66 21.17
N THR A 177 19.18 6.60 20.16
CA THR A 177 19.01 5.45 19.27
C THR A 177 18.76 5.88 17.83
N MET A 178 19.71 6.54 17.17
CA MET A 178 19.58 6.91 15.75
C MET A 178 20.02 5.78 14.80
N GLN A 179 19.51 4.57 15.01
CA GLN A 179 19.92 3.39 14.23
C GLN A 179 19.11 3.18 12.94
N ASN A 180 17.91 3.77 12.81
CA ASN A 180 17.04 3.58 11.65
C ASN A 180 17.08 4.77 10.68
N LYS A 181 18.14 4.87 9.87
CA LYS A 181 18.30 5.92 8.86
C LYS A 181 17.12 5.98 7.85
N PRO A 182 16.60 4.86 7.32
CA PRO A 182 15.43 4.90 6.43
C PRO A 182 14.19 5.54 7.07
N GLU A 183 13.91 5.25 8.35
CA GLU A 183 12.81 5.88 9.08
C GLU A 183 13.04 7.38 9.26
N PHE A 184 14.27 7.78 9.62
CA PHE A 184 14.62 9.19 9.73
C PHE A 184 14.35 9.96 8.43
N VAL A 185 14.75 9.42 7.28
CA VAL A 185 14.45 9.99 5.96
C VAL A 185 12.94 10.10 5.75
N ARG A 186 12.17 9.04 6.02
CA ARG A 186 10.69 9.05 5.92
C ARG A 186 9.99 10.02 6.87
N THR A 187 10.62 10.41 7.97
CA THR A 187 10.08 11.38 8.95
C THR A 187 10.48 12.82 8.63
N PHE A 188 11.74 13.07 8.29
CA PHE A 188 12.27 14.43 8.14
C PHE A 188 12.64 14.85 6.71
N GLY A 189 12.85 13.90 5.79
CA GLY A 189 13.08 14.16 4.37
C GLY A 189 14.55 14.21 3.95
N PHE A 190 15.48 14.11 4.90
CA PHE A 190 16.92 14.21 4.67
C PHE A 190 17.70 13.34 5.66
N LEU A 191 19.02 13.24 5.48
CA LEU A 191 19.95 12.72 6.49
C LEU A 191 20.84 13.86 7.03
N PRO A 192 21.25 13.82 8.30
CA PRO A 192 22.22 14.78 8.84
C PRO A 192 23.55 14.73 8.08
N ASP A 193 24.15 15.91 7.85
CA ASP A 193 25.46 16.02 7.21
C ASP A 193 26.61 15.51 8.10
N ALA A 194 26.39 15.52 9.42
CA ALA A 194 27.37 15.10 10.41
C ALA A 194 26.71 14.25 11.50
N TYR A 195 27.43 13.21 11.93
CA TYR A 195 27.04 12.30 13.00
C TYR A 195 28.05 12.41 14.14
N ILE A 196 27.56 12.70 15.35
CA ILE A 196 28.37 12.73 16.58
C ILE A 196 27.89 11.58 17.47
N GLU A 197 28.55 10.43 17.36
CA GLU A 197 28.20 9.22 18.10
C GLU A 197 29.35 8.87 19.06
N PRO A 198 29.36 9.43 20.28
CA PRO A 198 30.32 8.99 21.27
C PRO A 198 30.07 7.51 21.59
N LYS A 199 31.14 6.71 21.68
CA LYS A 199 31.01 5.33 22.16
C LYS A 199 30.60 5.36 23.63
N THR A 200 29.33 5.10 23.91
CA THR A 200 28.81 5.02 25.28
C THR A 200 28.13 3.68 25.48
N SER A 201 28.31 3.08 26.66
CA SER A 201 27.48 1.95 27.12
C SER A 201 26.16 2.43 27.75
N ALA A 202 25.83 3.73 27.64
CA ALA A 202 24.63 4.28 28.26
C ALA A 202 23.39 3.62 27.64
N GLY A 203 22.56 2.97 28.46
CA GLY A 203 21.43 2.14 28.03
C GLY A 203 21.69 0.62 28.04
N GLU A 204 22.93 0.17 28.23
CA GLU A 204 23.28 -1.24 28.46
C GLU A 204 23.13 -1.62 29.94
N SER A 205 21.90 -1.60 30.42
CA SER A 205 21.55 -1.92 31.81
C SER A 205 21.38 -3.42 32.06
N GLU A 206 21.40 -3.83 33.32
CA GLU A 206 21.13 -5.20 33.75
C GLU A 206 19.63 -5.49 33.81
N ARG A 207 19.11 -6.24 32.83
CA ARG A 207 17.68 -6.56 32.75
C ARG A 207 17.43 -8.06 32.68
N LEU A 208 16.50 -8.53 33.51
CA LEU A 208 15.86 -9.83 33.33
C LEU A 208 14.61 -9.65 32.47
N ILE A 209 14.53 -10.36 31.35
CA ILE A 209 13.34 -10.39 30.51
C ILE A 209 12.61 -11.71 30.78
N VAL A 210 11.42 -11.63 31.37
CA VAL A 210 10.56 -12.78 31.61
C VAL A 210 9.61 -12.92 30.42
N THR A 211 9.61 -14.10 29.81
CA THR A 211 8.92 -14.38 28.54
C THR A 211 7.92 -15.54 28.69
N PRO A 212 6.75 -15.34 29.29
CA PRO A 212 5.80 -16.42 29.57
C PRO A 212 5.32 -17.20 28.34
N TYR A 213 5.44 -16.62 27.14
CA TYR A 213 5.10 -17.30 25.89
C TYR A 213 5.93 -18.58 25.63
N VAL A 214 7.12 -18.74 26.24
CA VAL A 214 7.90 -20.00 26.15
C VAL A 214 7.56 -21.02 27.25
N ASN A 215 6.68 -20.67 28.19
CA ASN A 215 6.30 -21.51 29.32
C ASN A 215 4.78 -21.44 29.59
N PRO A 216 3.98 -22.36 29.00
CA PRO A 216 2.53 -22.37 29.15
C PRO A 216 2.06 -22.46 30.61
N GLY A 217 2.83 -23.11 31.49
CA GLY A 217 2.50 -23.24 32.92
C GLY A 217 2.57 -21.92 33.68
N LEU A 218 3.42 -20.98 33.24
CA LEU A 218 3.48 -19.63 33.80
C LEU A 218 2.46 -18.70 33.14
N LYS A 219 2.16 -18.88 31.85
CA LYS A 219 1.32 -17.95 31.07
C LYS A 219 -0.02 -17.61 31.74
N SER A 220 -0.71 -18.59 32.32
CA SER A 220 -2.05 -18.41 32.90
C SER A 220 -2.07 -17.62 34.22
N GLY A 221 -1.02 -17.73 35.05
CA GLY A 221 -0.97 -17.07 36.37
C GLY A 221 -0.22 -15.72 36.39
N MET A 222 0.30 -15.27 35.24
CA MET A 222 1.14 -14.08 35.20
C MET A 222 0.43 -12.80 35.63
N PHE A 223 -0.85 -12.67 35.28
CA PHE A 223 -1.66 -11.52 35.68
C PHE A 223 -1.69 -11.42 37.21
N ASP A 224 -2.11 -12.48 37.89
CA ASP A 224 -2.20 -12.52 39.36
C ASP A 224 -0.84 -12.32 40.03
N TYR A 225 0.23 -12.86 39.44
CA TYR A 225 1.58 -12.66 39.94
C TYR A 225 2.05 -11.20 39.85
N ILE A 226 1.74 -10.50 38.76
CA ILE A 226 2.05 -9.07 38.62
C ILE A 226 1.25 -8.23 39.61
N ILE A 227 -0.05 -8.54 39.81
CA ILE A 227 -0.88 -7.89 40.84
C ILE A 227 -0.36 -8.18 42.25
N PHE A 228 0.19 -9.37 42.49
CA PHE A 228 0.87 -9.69 43.74
C PHE A 228 2.13 -8.83 43.94
N LEU A 229 2.97 -8.68 42.90
CA LEU A 229 4.18 -7.86 42.96
C LEU A 229 3.88 -6.37 43.19
N SER A 230 2.79 -5.84 42.63
CA SER A 230 2.45 -4.42 42.75
C SER A 230 2.13 -3.97 44.17
N LYS A 231 1.84 -4.90 45.08
CA LYS A 231 1.67 -4.63 46.53
C LYS A 231 2.98 -4.25 47.22
N TYR A 232 4.11 -4.59 46.61
CA TYR A 232 5.45 -4.37 47.19
C TYR A 232 6.30 -3.44 46.35
N PHE A 233 6.03 -3.34 45.05
CA PHE A 233 6.84 -2.60 44.10
C PHE A 233 6.00 -1.71 43.20
N LYS A 234 6.63 -0.66 42.66
CA LYS A 234 6.10 0.13 41.55
C LYS A 234 6.25 -0.63 40.24
N ILE A 235 5.18 -0.78 39.48
CA ILE A 235 5.15 -1.47 38.19
C ILE A 235 4.55 -0.55 37.12
N LEU A 236 5.30 -0.31 36.05
CA LEU A 236 4.79 0.35 34.85
C LEU A 236 4.20 -0.70 33.91
N ILE A 237 2.97 -0.50 33.45
CA ILE A 237 2.30 -1.40 32.51
C ILE A 237 2.01 -0.64 31.22
N ILE A 238 2.54 -1.12 30.11
CA ILE A 238 2.34 -0.57 28.76
C ILE A 238 1.56 -1.60 27.93
N PRO A 239 0.22 -1.58 27.98
CA PRO A 239 -0.61 -2.41 27.11
C PRO A 239 -0.66 -1.83 25.70
N LYS A 240 -0.80 -2.70 24.69
CA LYS A 240 -0.84 -2.28 23.28
C LYS A 240 -2.03 -1.38 22.89
N SER A 241 -3.09 -1.38 23.69
CA SER A 241 -4.30 -0.61 23.40
C SER A 241 -5.12 -0.33 24.65
N GLU A 242 -6.02 0.64 24.55
CA GLU A 242 -6.97 0.99 25.61
C GLU A 242 -7.90 -0.18 26.00
N PRO A 243 -8.46 -0.97 25.07
CA PRO A 243 -9.21 -2.18 25.44
C PRO A 243 -8.39 -3.18 26.26
N ARG A 244 -7.10 -3.36 25.92
CA ARG A 244 -6.19 -4.25 26.66
C ARG A 244 -5.82 -3.69 28.03
N ALA A 245 -5.85 -2.36 28.17
CA ALA A 245 -5.58 -1.67 29.43
C ALA A 245 -6.65 -1.87 30.50
N LYS A 246 -7.92 -2.10 30.10
CA LYS A 246 -9.07 -2.18 31.02
C LYS A 246 -8.82 -3.09 32.22
N ARG A 247 -8.33 -4.31 31.99
CA ARG A 247 -8.04 -5.29 33.06
C ARG A 247 -6.96 -4.85 34.05
N TRP A 248 -6.05 -3.97 33.62
CA TRP A 248 -4.99 -3.45 34.47
C TRP A 248 -5.47 -2.24 35.26
N ARG A 249 -6.37 -1.42 34.68
CA ARG A 249 -6.94 -0.24 35.35
C ARG A 249 -7.74 -0.57 36.60
N GLU A 250 -8.33 -1.76 36.67
CA GLU A 250 -9.00 -2.25 37.89
C GLU A 250 -8.07 -2.38 39.10
N HIS A 251 -6.75 -2.44 38.87
CA HIS A 251 -5.71 -2.54 39.89
C HIS A 251 -4.71 -1.37 39.84
N GLU A 252 -5.01 -0.34 39.05
CA GLU A 252 -4.19 0.85 38.95
C GLU A 252 -4.23 1.64 40.27
N MET A 253 -3.14 2.32 40.59
CA MET A 253 -3.10 3.18 41.77
C MET A 253 -4.12 4.31 41.62
N THR A 254 -4.74 4.72 42.74
CA THR A 254 -5.64 5.87 42.72
C THR A 254 -4.83 7.15 42.52
N PHE A 255 -5.16 7.91 41.49
CA PHE A 255 -4.55 9.21 41.19
C PHE A 255 -5.50 10.36 41.54
N SER A 256 -4.93 11.50 41.90
CA SER A 256 -5.72 12.71 42.23
C SER A 256 -6.23 13.47 41.01
N SER A 257 -5.68 13.19 39.82
CA SER A 257 -5.99 13.86 38.57
C SER A 257 -6.07 12.87 37.41
N ASP A 258 -6.92 13.18 36.42
CA ASP A 258 -6.96 12.47 35.14
C ASP A 258 -5.86 12.92 34.17
N ASP A 259 -5.16 14.02 34.47
CA ASP A 259 -4.00 14.45 33.70
C ASP A 259 -2.84 13.46 33.84
N PHE A 260 -2.40 12.92 32.71
CA PHE A 260 -1.40 11.86 32.68
C PHE A 260 -0.03 12.30 33.23
N THR A 261 0.35 13.56 33.03
CA THR A 261 1.62 14.11 33.57
C THR A 261 1.57 14.09 35.09
N HIS A 262 0.43 14.48 35.67
CA HIS A 262 0.22 14.42 37.10
C HIS A 262 0.24 12.98 37.64
N LYS A 263 -0.39 12.03 36.92
CA LYS A 263 -0.33 10.59 37.27
C LYS A 263 1.10 10.07 37.33
N VAL A 264 1.94 10.44 36.36
CA VAL A 264 3.36 10.05 36.32
C VAL A 264 4.08 10.57 37.56
N GLU A 265 3.92 11.83 37.94
CA GLU A 265 4.58 12.40 39.11
C GLU A 265 4.08 11.79 40.43
N GLU A 266 2.78 11.54 40.57
CA GLU A 266 2.24 10.80 41.72
C GLU A 266 2.83 9.38 41.81
N PHE A 267 2.92 8.67 40.68
CA PHE A 267 3.52 7.33 40.63
C PHE A 267 5.01 7.33 40.99
N LYS A 268 5.77 8.33 40.54
CA LYS A 268 7.20 8.46 40.91
C LYS A 268 7.36 8.56 42.44
N ASN A 269 6.47 9.30 43.10
CA ASN A 269 6.49 9.55 44.54
C ASN A 269 5.84 8.43 45.38
N ALA A 270 5.13 7.49 44.76
CA ALA A 270 4.52 6.37 45.46
C ALA A 270 5.54 5.34 45.96
N GLN A 271 5.16 4.57 46.98
CA GLN A 271 5.98 3.48 47.50
C GLN A 271 5.86 2.21 46.64
N ASN A 272 4.63 1.90 46.20
CA ASN A 272 4.29 0.75 45.37
C ASN A 272 3.01 1.07 44.57
N GLY A 273 2.63 0.18 43.65
CA GLY A 273 1.42 0.33 42.85
C GLY A 273 1.66 0.19 41.35
N ILE A 274 0.59 0.36 40.58
CA ILE A 274 0.58 0.23 39.13
C ILE A 274 0.31 1.59 38.50
N LEU A 275 1.06 1.92 37.46
CA LEU A 275 0.71 2.97 36.48
C LEU A 275 0.47 2.29 35.12
N VAL A 276 -0.71 2.51 34.54
CA VAL A 276 -1.10 1.96 33.24
C VAL A 276 -0.96 3.07 32.18
N ALA A 277 -0.13 2.81 31.18
CA ALA A 277 0.20 3.77 30.12
C ALA A 277 -0.08 3.17 28.73
N PRO A 278 -1.36 3.11 28.30
CA PRO A 278 -1.76 2.43 27.06
C PRO A 278 -1.14 3.05 25.83
N ALA A 279 -0.55 2.21 24.97
CA ALA A 279 0.15 2.59 23.74
C ALA A 279 1.26 3.65 23.90
N ARG A 280 1.70 3.93 25.13
CA ARG A 280 2.79 4.87 25.43
C ARG A 280 4.10 4.12 25.60
N PHE A 281 4.59 3.56 24.49
CA PHE A 281 5.89 2.88 24.43
C PHE A 281 7.08 3.85 24.55
N GLU A 282 6.83 5.14 24.39
CA GLU A 282 7.83 6.21 24.34
C GLU A 282 7.36 7.45 25.15
N GLY A 283 8.28 8.37 25.46
CA GLY A 283 7.93 9.69 26.05
C GLY A 283 7.71 9.73 27.57
N MET A 284 8.17 8.73 28.33
CA MET A 284 8.21 8.75 29.81
C MET A 284 9.59 8.32 30.32
N ASP A 285 9.90 8.59 31.59
CA ASP A 285 11.15 8.10 32.18
C ASP A 285 11.03 7.78 33.67
N PHE A 286 11.61 6.65 34.07
CA PHE A 286 11.58 6.12 35.43
C PHE A 286 12.96 5.54 35.83
N PRO A 287 13.99 6.38 36.03
CA PRO A 287 15.34 5.92 36.33
C PRO A 287 15.49 5.42 37.77
N GLY A 288 16.39 4.45 37.97
CA GLY A 288 16.78 3.94 39.30
C GLY A 288 15.61 3.38 40.11
N ASP A 289 15.50 3.81 41.38
CA ASP A 289 14.47 3.33 42.31
C ASP A 289 13.06 3.87 42.01
N THR A 290 12.92 4.66 40.95
CA THR A 290 11.64 5.19 40.51
C THR A 290 10.72 4.06 40.04
N CYS A 291 11.20 3.11 39.24
CA CYS A 291 10.46 1.92 38.85
C CYS A 291 11.42 0.86 38.30
N ARG A 292 11.44 -0.33 38.91
CA ARG A 292 12.30 -1.46 38.49
C ARG A 292 11.55 -2.55 37.71
N PHE A 293 10.25 -2.38 37.52
CA PHE A 293 9.37 -3.38 36.92
C PHE A 293 8.58 -2.80 35.76
N LEU A 294 8.72 -3.41 34.58
CA LEU A 294 7.99 -3.06 33.38
C LEU A 294 7.20 -4.26 32.88
N VAL A 295 5.94 -4.04 32.49
CA VAL A 295 5.11 -5.01 31.79
C VAL A 295 4.77 -4.45 30.42
N ILE A 296 5.14 -5.15 29.37
CA ILE A 296 4.68 -4.87 28.00
C ILE A 296 3.62 -5.93 27.67
N ASP A 297 2.38 -5.50 27.46
CA ASP A 297 1.25 -6.40 27.22
C ASP A 297 0.69 -6.23 25.81
N GLY A 298 1.23 -7.04 24.90
CA GLY A 298 0.98 -7.03 23.47
C GLY A 298 2.09 -6.36 22.66
N LEU A 299 2.11 -6.66 21.36
CA LEU A 299 3.12 -6.12 20.44
C LEU A 299 2.85 -4.62 20.14
N PRO A 300 3.88 -3.75 20.12
CA PRO A 300 3.74 -2.33 19.73
C PRO A 300 3.60 -2.13 18.21
N SER A 301 2.65 -2.82 17.58
CA SER A 301 2.52 -2.91 16.11
C SER A 301 2.03 -1.62 15.40
N GLY A 302 1.64 -0.58 16.14
CA GLY A 302 1.21 0.70 15.59
C GLY A 302 -0.09 1.22 16.19
N THR A 303 -0.16 2.53 16.37
CA THR A 303 -1.31 3.26 16.92
C THR A 303 -2.28 3.71 15.83
N GLY A 304 -1.77 4.23 14.72
CA GLY A 304 -2.56 4.73 13.58
C GLY A 304 -3.13 3.62 12.69
N ASN A 305 -4.24 3.91 12.01
CA ASN A 305 -4.93 2.96 11.13
C ASN A 305 -4.07 2.56 9.92
N MET A 306 -3.24 3.47 9.39
CA MET A 306 -2.29 3.13 8.33
C MET A 306 -1.30 2.03 8.75
N GLU A 307 -0.63 2.18 9.90
CA GLU A 307 0.32 1.17 10.40
C GLU A 307 -0.39 -0.15 10.68
N LYS A 308 -1.56 -0.11 11.32
CA LYS A 308 -2.39 -1.30 11.56
C LYS A 308 -2.78 -2.00 10.25
N PHE A 309 -3.18 -1.25 9.23
CA PHE A 309 -3.53 -1.82 7.93
C PHE A 309 -2.33 -2.49 7.28
N LEU A 310 -1.20 -1.78 7.19
CA LEU A 310 0.03 -2.31 6.59
C LEU A 310 0.51 -3.57 7.34
N TRP A 311 0.45 -3.57 8.67
CA TRP A 311 0.84 -4.69 9.52
C TRP A 311 -0.08 -5.91 9.35
N ASN A 312 -1.39 -5.72 9.53
CA ASN A 312 -2.36 -6.81 9.57
C ASN A 312 -2.64 -7.39 8.18
N ASN A 313 -2.61 -6.56 7.12
CA ASN A 313 -3.05 -6.97 5.79
C ASN A 313 -1.92 -7.19 4.79
N LEU A 314 -0.80 -6.45 4.89
CA LEU A 314 0.35 -6.64 4.00
C LEU A 314 1.45 -7.53 4.63
N GLY A 315 1.41 -7.75 5.95
CA GLY A 315 2.25 -8.73 6.62
C GLY A 315 3.68 -8.23 6.87
N GLU A 316 4.68 -9.00 6.42
CA GLU A 316 6.11 -8.79 6.70
C GLU A 316 6.70 -7.57 5.97
N ASN A 317 6.24 -6.38 6.34
CA ASN A 317 6.84 -5.13 5.95
C ASN A 317 8.12 -4.93 6.78
N LYS A 318 9.29 -5.06 6.15
CA LYS A 318 10.61 -4.94 6.81
C LYS A 318 10.79 -3.59 7.48
N PHE A 319 10.20 -2.54 6.92
CA PHE A 319 10.23 -1.22 7.54
C PHE A 319 9.48 -1.21 8.89
N LEU A 320 8.29 -1.80 8.97
CA LEU A 320 7.55 -1.86 10.24
C LEU A 320 8.24 -2.76 11.28
N GLN A 321 8.97 -3.80 10.85
CA GLN A 321 9.74 -4.65 11.77
C GLN A 321 10.77 -3.83 12.56
N GLY A 322 11.53 -2.96 11.88
CA GLY A 322 12.51 -2.08 12.52
C GLY A 322 11.86 -1.10 13.50
N THR A 323 10.72 -0.51 13.13
CA THR A 323 9.98 0.41 14.00
C THR A 323 9.43 -0.30 15.25
N VAL A 324 8.84 -1.50 15.09
CA VAL A 324 8.34 -2.32 16.22
C VAL A 324 9.48 -2.71 17.15
N ALA A 325 10.62 -3.13 16.60
CA ALA A 325 11.82 -3.46 17.38
C ALA A 325 12.31 -2.23 18.17
N SER A 326 12.40 -1.06 17.52
CA SER A 326 12.79 0.20 18.16
C SER A 326 11.87 0.55 19.32
N ARG A 327 10.55 0.53 19.12
CA ARG A 327 9.55 0.80 20.18
C ARG A 327 9.69 -0.17 21.36
N LEU A 328 9.91 -1.46 21.09
CA LEU A 328 10.12 -2.47 22.13
C LEU A 328 11.38 -2.17 22.95
N ILE A 329 12.52 -1.92 22.29
CA ILE A 329 13.79 -1.60 22.95
C ILE A 329 13.70 -0.31 23.77
N GLN A 330 13.08 0.71 23.21
CA GLN A 330 12.88 1.98 23.90
C GLN A 330 11.98 1.82 25.12
N ALA A 331 10.86 1.10 25.01
CA ALA A 331 9.98 0.81 26.13
C ALA A 331 10.76 0.10 27.25
N MET A 332 11.58 -0.89 26.90
CA MET A 332 12.45 -1.58 27.86
C MET A 332 13.53 -0.68 28.48
N GLY A 333 13.96 0.39 27.81
CA GLY A 333 14.94 1.36 28.31
C GLY A 333 14.36 2.36 29.32
N ARG A 334 13.03 2.40 29.50
CA ARG A 334 12.34 3.38 30.38
C ARG A 334 12.57 3.14 31.87
N ILE A 335 12.88 1.92 32.26
CA ILE A 335 13.15 1.53 33.65
C ILE A 335 14.66 1.38 33.95
N SER A 336 15.52 1.74 32.99
CA SER A 336 16.95 1.52 33.15
C SER A 336 17.79 2.39 32.20
N ARG A 337 18.40 3.47 32.72
CA ARG A 337 19.17 4.44 31.89
C ARG A 337 20.69 4.40 32.09
N GLY A 338 21.15 3.90 33.23
CA GLY A 338 22.58 3.82 33.57
C GLY A 338 23.12 2.39 33.64
N ASN A 339 24.45 2.25 33.64
CA ASN A 339 25.12 0.96 33.86
C ASN A 339 24.84 0.37 35.25
N ASP A 340 24.52 1.22 36.23
CA ASP A 340 24.19 0.82 37.60
C ASP A 340 22.69 0.52 37.78
N ASP A 341 21.88 0.74 36.74
CA ASP A 341 20.44 0.57 36.77
C ASP A 341 20.04 -0.86 36.39
N TYR A 342 19.00 -1.39 37.04
CA TYR A 342 18.59 -2.78 36.89
C TYR A 342 17.10 -2.98 37.09
N GLY A 343 16.55 -3.94 36.38
CA GLY A 343 15.11 -4.18 36.43
C GLY A 343 14.65 -5.48 35.78
N VAL A 344 13.34 -5.69 35.87
CA VAL A 344 12.65 -6.85 35.32
C VAL A 344 11.60 -6.38 34.32
N VAL A 345 11.64 -6.96 33.12
CA VAL A 345 10.68 -6.73 32.05
C VAL A 345 9.84 -8.00 31.86
N PHE A 346 8.52 -7.89 31.89
CA PHE A 346 7.60 -8.95 31.52
C PHE A 346 7.05 -8.70 30.11
N LEU A 347 7.24 -9.65 29.20
CA LEU A 347 6.70 -9.60 27.83
C LEU A 347 5.47 -10.51 27.73
N LEU A 348 4.27 -9.92 27.76
CA LEU A 348 2.99 -10.63 27.73
C LEU A 348 2.31 -10.50 26.37
N GLY A 349 1.54 -11.51 25.99
CA GLY A 349 0.79 -11.55 24.73
C GLY A 349 1.28 -12.67 23.81
N ASP A 350 0.38 -13.22 23.00
CA ASP A 350 0.75 -14.21 21.98
C ASP A 350 1.35 -13.55 20.74
N ASP A 351 0.85 -12.37 20.39
CA ASP A 351 1.36 -11.53 19.32
C ASP A 351 2.84 -11.14 19.51
N ILE A 352 3.27 -10.84 20.74
CA ILE A 352 4.68 -10.54 21.02
C ILE A 352 5.55 -11.80 20.90
N GLY A 353 5.07 -12.95 21.38
CA GLY A 353 5.77 -14.24 21.27
C GLY A 353 5.92 -14.68 19.81
N ASP A 354 4.83 -14.62 19.05
CA ASP A 354 4.80 -14.94 17.62
C ASP A 354 5.71 -14.02 16.80
N TRP A 355 5.81 -12.74 17.18
CA TRP A 355 6.71 -11.81 16.51
C TRP A 355 8.17 -12.10 16.82
N ILE A 356 8.52 -12.25 18.10
CA ILE A 356 9.90 -12.46 18.57
C ILE A 356 10.49 -13.78 18.03
N THR A 357 9.68 -14.84 17.98
CA THR A 357 10.15 -16.18 17.60
C THR A 357 10.42 -16.33 16.09
N ARG A 358 9.96 -15.38 15.26
CA ARG A 358 10.28 -15.35 13.82
C ARG A 358 11.72 -14.89 13.60
N GLY A 359 12.49 -15.68 12.83
CA GLY A 359 13.91 -15.43 12.59
C GLY A 359 14.22 -14.07 11.95
N SER A 360 13.38 -13.61 11.01
CA SER A 360 13.51 -12.30 10.34
C SER A 360 13.40 -11.14 11.34
N ASN A 361 12.39 -11.18 12.23
CA ASN A 361 12.18 -10.16 13.26
C ASN A 361 13.28 -10.18 14.33
N ARG A 362 13.76 -11.37 14.69
CA ARG A 362 14.83 -11.50 15.71
C ARG A 362 16.15 -10.86 15.25
N GLN A 363 16.39 -10.80 13.95
CA GLN A 363 17.61 -10.20 13.39
C GLN A 363 17.63 -8.67 13.46
N VAL A 364 16.47 -8.01 13.55
CA VAL A 364 16.39 -6.54 13.69
C VAL A 364 16.55 -6.07 15.14
N ILE A 365 16.50 -6.98 16.12
CA ILE A 365 16.76 -6.66 17.53
C ILE A 365 18.27 -6.46 17.73
N PRO A 366 18.72 -5.35 18.38
CA PRO A 366 20.13 -5.11 18.66
C PRO A 366 20.81 -6.29 19.40
N PRO A 367 22.09 -6.60 19.11
CA PRO A 367 22.78 -7.77 19.66
C PRO A 367 22.71 -7.87 21.20
N TYR A 368 22.93 -6.75 21.89
CA TYR A 368 22.87 -6.69 23.36
C TYR A 368 21.48 -7.09 23.89
N ALA A 369 20.42 -6.45 23.40
CA ALA A 369 19.05 -6.73 23.82
C ALA A 369 18.59 -8.14 23.42
N ARG A 370 19.06 -8.64 22.26
CA ARG A 370 18.81 -10.00 21.81
C ARG A 370 19.42 -11.03 22.76
N ALA A 371 20.65 -10.79 23.25
CA ALA A 371 21.29 -11.68 24.23
C ALA A 371 20.53 -11.70 25.57
N GLN A 372 20.02 -10.54 26.03
CA GLN A 372 19.17 -10.46 27.23
C GLN A 372 17.88 -11.27 27.06
N LEU A 373 17.26 -11.15 25.90
CA LEU A 373 16.04 -11.88 25.56
C LEU A 373 16.27 -13.40 25.49
N GLU A 374 17.35 -13.83 24.83
CA GLU A 374 17.74 -15.24 24.76
C GLU A 374 17.99 -15.85 26.14
N LEU A 375 18.70 -15.13 27.01
CA LEU A 375 18.90 -15.55 28.39
C LEU A 375 17.56 -15.63 29.14
N GLY A 376 16.71 -14.62 28.98
CA GLY A 376 15.38 -14.56 29.57
C GLY A 376 14.47 -15.73 29.16
N GLU A 377 14.46 -16.09 27.88
CA GLU A 377 13.75 -17.25 27.33
C GLU A 377 14.24 -18.56 27.93
N GLN A 378 15.57 -18.75 28.01
CA GLN A 378 16.16 -19.95 28.59
C GLN A 378 15.78 -20.11 30.06
N LEU A 379 15.91 -19.03 30.84
CA LEU A 379 15.56 -19.04 32.26
C LEU A 379 14.07 -19.29 32.45
N THR A 380 13.21 -18.53 31.77
CA THR A 380 11.74 -18.65 31.89
C THR A 380 11.24 -20.04 31.51
N LYS A 381 11.83 -20.67 30.48
CA LYS A 381 11.50 -22.04 30.06
C LYS A 381 11.84 -23.10 31.12
N SER A 382 12.87 -22.86 31.93
CA SER A 382 13.33 -23.78 32.97
C SER A 382 12.57 -23.67 34.31
N ILE A 383 11.76 -22.63 34.48
CA ILE A 383 11.00 -22.40 35.71
C ILE A 383 9.79 -23.35 35.79
N SER A 384 9.68 -24.07 36.91
CA SER A 384 8.59 -25.03 37.17
C SER A 384 7.31 -24.39 37.71
N ASP A 385 7.44 -23.30 38.48
CA ASP A 385 6.35 -22.71 39.25
C ASP A 385 6.62 -21.23 39.60
N PHE A 386 5.58 -20.55 40.11
CA PHE A 386 5.65 -19.13 40.49
C PHE A 386 6.56 -18.85 41.69
N GLN A 387 6.85 -19.83 42.56
CA GLN A 387 7.78 -19.62 43.68
C GLN A 387 9.20 -19.50 43.15
N ASN A 388 9.58 -20.35 42.19
CA ASN A 388 10.86 -20.28 41.52
C ASN A 388 10.97 -19.03 40.62
N LEU A 389 9.89 -18.63 39.96
CA LEU A 389 9.84 -17.33 39.27
C LEU A 389 10.09 -16.18 40.25
N HIS A 390 9.44 -16.19 41.41
CA HIS A 390 9.61 -15.15 42.42
C HIS A 390 11.04 -15.08 42.95
N LYS A 391 11.69 -16.23 43.22
CA LYS A 391 13.11 -16.25 43.60
C LYS A 391 14.00 -15.62 42.52
N LEU A 392 13.77 -15.97 41.25
CA LEU A 392 14.53 -15.40 40.12
C LEU A 392 14.32 -13.88 40.03
N VAL A 393 13.07 -13.41 40.06
CA VAL A 393 12.76 -11.98 40.05
C VAL A 393 13.43 -11.25 41.20
N MET A 394 13.33 -11.79 42.42
CA MET A 394 13.95 -11.20 43.60
C MET A 394 15.48 -11.22 43.55
N SER A 395 16.12 -12.20 42.90
CA SER A 395 17.59 -12.20 42.73
C SER A 395 18.10 -10.97 41.96
N VAL A 396 17.26 -10.41 41.08
CA VAL A 396 17.57 -9.21 40.31
C VAL A 396 17.35 -7.95 41.14
N VAL A 397 16.19 -7.84 41.80
CA VAL A 397 15.74 -6.58 42.41
C VAL A 397 16.05 -6.43 43.90
N ALA A 398 16.42 -7.50 44.60
CA ALA A 398 16.67 -7.46 46.04
C ALA A 398 17.89 -6.58 46.40
N VAL A 399 17.89 -6.10 47.64
CA VAL A 399 19.01 -5.37 48.24
C VAL A 399 19.41 -6.12 49.52
N PRO A 400 20.64 -6.65 49.61
CA PRO A 400 21.72 -6.63 48.63
C PRO A 400 21.44 -7.49 47.38
N ARG A 401 22.07 -7.14 46.25
CA ARG A 401 21.92 -7.86 44.97
C ARG A 401 22.56 -9.25 45.00
N ASP A 402 21.97 -10.19 44.28
CA ASP A 402 22.50 -11.55 44.15
C ASP A 402 23.73 -11.58 43.21
N SER A 403 24.88 -12.02 43.74
CA SER A 403 26.13 -12.09 42.97
C SER A 403 26.10 -13.12 41.85
N GLY A 404 25.26 -14.16 41.97
CA GLY A 404 25.06 -15.18 40.96
C GLY A 404 24.37 -14.62 39.71
N TRP A 405 23.31 -13.82 39.90
CA TRP A 405 22.67 -13.10 38.79
C TRP A 405 23.67 -12.20 38.05
N THR A 406 24.38 -11.33 38.77
CA THR A 406 25.36 -10.41 38.17
C THR A 406 26.45 -11.17 37.41
N SER A 407 26.92 -12.30 37.95
CA SER A 407 27.93 -13.15 37.28
C SER A 407 27.40 -13.77 35.98
N VAL A 408 26.17 -14.27 35.96
CA VAL A 408 25.54 -14.82 34.75
C VAL A 408 25.32 -13.74 33.70
N HIS A 409 24.85 -12.56 34.13
CA HIS A 409 24.66 -11.42 33.25
C HIS A 409 25.99 -10.99 32.60
N MET A 410 27.05 -10.81 33.40
CA MET A 410 28.39 -10.48 32.90
C MET A 410 28.96 -11.56 31.97
N ALA A 411 28.74 -12.84 32.24
CA ALA A 411 29.29 -13.89 31.39
C ALA A 411 28.60 -13.99 30.02
N ARG A 412 27.28 -13.75 29.96
CA ARG A 412 26.47 -14.03 28.76
C ARG A 412 26.07 -12.80 27.95
N ILE A 413 25.95 -11.62 28.58
CA ILE A 413 25.40 -10.42 27.94
C ILE A 413 26.51 -9.40 27.60
N GLN A 414 27.43 -9.12 28.53
CA GLN A 414 28.55 -8.18 28.33
C GLN A 414 29.40 -8.42 27.06
N PRO A 415 29.66 -9.67 26.58
CA PRO A 415 30.36 -9.89 25.32
C PRO A 415 29.69 -9.26 24.09
N HIS A 416 28.40 -8.92 24.18
CA HIS A 416 27.60 -8.30 23.13
C HIS A 416 27.45 -6.78 23.29
N SER A 417 28.17 -6.17 24.23
CA SER A 417 28.22 -4.72 24.41
C SER A 417 28.79 -4.02 23.18
N VAL A 418 28.30 -2.82 22.88
CA VAL A 418 28.85 -1.93 21.84
C VAL A 418 30.33 -1.62 22.10
N ALA A 419 30.79 -1.66 23.35
CA ALA A 419 32.21 -1.52 23.70
C ALA A 419 33.08 -2.67 23.16
N ASN A 420 32.48 -3.84 22.90
CA ASN A 420 33.13 -5.07 22.47
C ASN A 420 32.92 -5.38 20.97
N GLU A 421 32.16 -4.56 20.24
CA GLU A 421 31.92 -4.75 18.80
C GLU A 421 33.21 -4.50 17.99
N ARG A 422 33.62 -5.53 17.23
CA ARG A 422 34.61 -5.36 16.16
C ARG A 422 33.87 -4.89 14.90
N PRO A 423 34.40 -3.91 14.15
CA PRO A 423 33.78 -3.47 12.91
C PRO A 423 33.76 -4.63 11.90
N THR A 424 32.60 -5.27 11.72
CA THR A 424 32.38 -6.23 10.64
C THR A 424 31.96 -5.48 9.39
N ARG A 425 32.83 -5.44 8.39
CA ARG A 425 32.53 -4.99 7.03
C ARG A 425 31.91 -6.15 6.22
N ASP A 426 31.09 -5.79 5.23
CA ASP A 426 30.90 -6.50 3.94
C ASP A 426 29.53 -7.10 3.59
N THR A 427 28.47 -7.05 4.42
CA THR A 427 27.10 -7.42 3.94
C THR A 427 25.93 -6.60 4.49
N LYS A 428 26.06 -5.98 5.66
CA LYS A 428 25.01 -5.10 6.22
C LYS A 428 24.91 -3.74 5.53
N SER A 429 25.99 -3.23 4.93
CA SER A 429 26.00 -1.91 4.27
C SER A 429 25.03 -1.86 3.10
N ASP A 430 25.06 -2.86 2.23
CA ASP A 430 24.36 -2.79 0.94
C ASP A 430 22.83 -2.81 1.10
N VAL A 431 22.32 -3.55 2.10
CA VAL A 431 20.88 -3.63 2.41
C VAL A 431 20.40 -2.35 3.11
N GLU A 432 21.21 -1.79 4.00
CA GLU A 432 20.92 -0.51 4.66
C GLU A 432 20.92 0.63 3.62
N ASP A 433 21.93 0.65 2.74
CA ASP A 433 22.05 1.63 1.66
C ASP A 433 20.88 1.55 0.67
N HIS A 434 20.46 0.34 0.28
CA HIS A 434 19.28 0.15 -0.56
C HIS A 434 18.00 0.68 0.14
N SER A 435 17.83 0.37 1.43
CA SER A 435 16.66 0.82 2.19
C SER A 435 16.61 2.35 2.34
N ILE A 436 17.79 2.99 2.46
CA ILE A 436 17.92 4.45 2.47
C ILE A 436 17.54 5.04 1.11
N GLN A 437 18.03 4.45 0.01
CA GLN A 437 17.68 4.90 -1.35
C GLN A 437 16.17 4.82 -1.59
N VAL A 438 15.52 3.74 -1.16
CA VAL A 438 14.06 3.59 -1.25
C VAL A 438 13.35 4.67 -0.42
N ALA A 439 13.81 4.98 0.79
CA ALA A 439 13.22 6.06 1.59
C ALA A 439 13.36 7.44 0.92
N PHE A 440 14.47 7.72 0.25
CA PHE A 440 14.62 8.96 -0.54
C PHE A 440 13.73 8.97 -1.79
N ALA A 441 13.55 7.83 -2.46
CA ALA A 441 12.63 7.69 -3.58
C ALA A 441 11.17 7.97 -3.16
N GLU A 442 10.76 7.47 -2.01
CA GLU A 442 9.44 7.75 -1.40
C GLU A 442 9.25 9.24 -1.09
N ARG A 443 10.31 9.93 -0.66
CA ARG A 443 10.29 11.38 -0.41
C ARG A 443 10.12 12.18 -1.69
N LYS A 444 10.92 11.88 -2.72
CA LYS A 444 10.79 12.49 -4.04
C LYS A 444 9.41 12.25 -4.64
N PHE A 445 8.88 11.02 -4.49
CA PHE A 445 7.51 10.71 -4.89
C PHE A 445 6.50 11.62 -4.22
N LEU A 446 6.56 11.76 -2.88
CA LEU A 446 5.67 12.65 -2.15
C LEU A 446 5.78 14.09 -2.65
N GLU A 447 7.00 14.63 -2.76
CA GLU A 447 7.26 16.00 -3.21
C GLU A 447 6.60 16.27 -4.57
N HIS A 448 6.93 15.48 -5.58
CA HIS A 448 6.35 15.62 -6.92
C HIS A 448 4.84 15.39 -6.93
N LEU A 449 4.32 14.42 -6.16
CA LEU A 449 2.88 14.17 -6.07
C LEU A 449 2.15 15.39 -5.47
N TRP A 450 2.70 15.98 -4.40
CA TRP A 450 2.16 17.13 -3.71
C TRP A 450 2.13 18.37 -4.61
N ASP A 451 3.15 18.52 -5.45
CA ASP A 451 3.26 19.58 -6.46
C ASP A 451 2.50 19.26 -7.77
N ARG A 452 1.77 18.13 -7.81
CA ARG A 452 0.96 17.67 -8.96
C ARG A 452 1.78 17.30 -10.19
N GLU A 453 3.08 17.05 -10.02
CA GLU A 453 4.02 16.57 -11.02
C GLU A 453 3.97 15.04 -11.15
N TYR A 454 2.84 14.53 -11.62
CA TYR A 454 2.53 13.09 -11.54
C TYR A 454 3.52 12.19 -12.29
N GLN A 455 4.06 12.64 -13.42
CA GLN A 455 5.03 11.85 -14.20
C GLN A 455 6.36 11.68 -13.43
N GLN A 456 6.83 12.75 -12.80
CA GLN A 456 8.04 12.77 -11.98
C GLN A 456 7.84 11.93 -10.71
N ALA A 457 6.67 12.06 -10.07
CA ALA A 457 6.30 11.25 -8.92
C ALA A 457 6.40 9.76 -9.26
N THR A 458 5.68 9.32 -10.29
CA THR A 458 5.70 7.94 -10.80
C THR A 458 7.12 7.41 -10.99
N ARG A 459 7.99 8.15 -11.70
CA ARG A 459 9.37 7.73 -11.96
C ARG A 459 10.18 7.50 -10.68
N ALA A 460 9.95 8.30 -9.65
CA ALA A 460 10.69 8.21 -8.39
C ALA A 460 10.53 6.84 -7.71
N LEU A 461 9.31 6.28 -7.69
CA LEU A 461 9.08 4.93 -7.12
C LEU A 461 9.35 3.81 -8.13
N GLU A 462 8.99 3.99 -9.41
CA GLU A 462 9.16 2.95 -10.44
C GLU A 462 10.60 2.46 -10.57
N GLN A 463 11.57 3.37 -10.48
CA GLN A 463 13.00 3.07 -10.61
C GLN A 463 13.47 1.96 -9.66
N HIS A 464 12.87 1.86 -8.47
CA HIS A 464 13.28 0.91 -7.44
C HIS A 464 12.29 -0.26 -7.27
N LEU A 465 11.11 -0.19 -7.89
CA LEU A 465 9.97 -1.06 -7.59
C LEU A 465 10.30 -2.55 -7.71
N ASP A 466 10.95 -2.99 -8.78
CA ASP A 466 11.28 -4.41 -9.00
C ASP A 466 12.30 -4.93 -7.97
N SER A 467 13.27 -4.11 -7.58
CA SER A 467 14.21 -4.44 -6.49
C SER A 467 13.48 -4.57 -5.16
N VAL A 468 12.54 -3.66 -4.87
CA VAL A 468 11.72 -3.72 -3.65
C VAL A 468 10.83 -4.96 -3.68
N PHE A 469 10.25 -5.37 -4.82
CA PHE A 469 9.46 -6.62 -4.89
C PHE A 469 10.26 -7.87 -4.49
N ASN A 470 11.55 -7.92 -4.81
CA ASN A 470 12.42 -9.03 -4.43
C ASN A 470 12.78 -9.03 -2.94
N GLN A 471 12.79 -7.87 -2.29
CA GLN A 471 13.23 -7.73 -0.90
C GLN A 471 12.09 -7.58 0.11
N ASP A 472 11.03 -6.87 -0.26
CA ASP A 472 9.86 -6.52 0.55
C ASP A 472 8.62 -6.39 -0.37
N LYS A 473 7.97 -7.53 -0.63
CA LYS A 473 6.77 -7.61 -1.47
C LYS A 473 5.64 -6.73 -0.95
N ALA A 474 5.51 -6.57 0.37
CA ALA A 474 4.48 -5.77 1.01
C ALA A 474 4.64 -4.29 0.69
N LEU A 475 5.84 -3.76 0.89
CA LEU A 475 6.18 -2.38 0.55
C LEU A 475 6.07 -2.12 -0.95
N ALA A 476 6.54 -3.05 -1.78
CA ALA A 476 6.45 -2.90 -3.23
C ALA A 476 5.00 -2.88 -3.74
N ALA A 477 4.12 -3.69 -3.16
CA ALA A 477 2.70 -3.67 -3.50
C ALA A 477 2.04 -2.34 -3.09
N TRP A 478 2.41 -1.80 -1.93
CA TRP A 478 1.98 -0.46 -1.50
C TRP A 478 2.47 0.63 -2.46
N HIS A 479 3.74 0.61 -2.86
CA HIS A 479 4.29 1.52 -3.86
C HIS A 479 3.61 1.37 -5.22
N ALA A 480 3.35 0.15 -5.68
CA ALA A 480 2.62 -0.11 -6.92
C ALA A 480 1.22 0.52 -6.89
N HIS A 481 0.52 0.47 -5.76
CA HIS A 481 -0.78 1.13 -5.60
C HIS A 481 -0.68 2.65 -5.79
N TRP A 482 0.33 3.28 -5.18
CA TRP A 482 0.59 4.71 -5.30
C TRP A 482 1.06 5.14 -6.68
N ILE A 483 1.90 4.34 -7.34
CA ILE A 483 2.29 4.54 -8.74
C ILE A 483 1.05 4.48 -9.64
N GLY A 484 0.18 3.48 -9.43
CA GLY A 484 -1.08 3.38 -10.16
C GLY A 484 -1.94 4.64 -9.99
N TYR A 485 -1.97 5.19 -8.78
CA TYR A 485 -2.70 6.43 -8.52
C TYR A 485 -2.08 7.66 -9.19
N ALA A 486 -0.75 7.81 -9.17
CA ALA A 486 -0.07 8.89 -9.87
C ALA A 486 -0.32 8.83 -11.38
N TYR A 487 -0.28 7.65 -12.01
CA TYR A 487 -0.68 7.48 -13.41
C TYR A 487 -2.14 7.86 -13.66
N LEU A 488 -3.06 7.48 -12.76
CA LEU A 488 -4.47 7.82 -12.88
C LEU A 488 -4.69 9.33 -12.85
N LEU A 489 -3.99 10.03 -11.95
CA LEU A 489 -4.02 11.49 -11.85
C LEU A 489 -3.39 12.16 -13.08
N GLY A 490 -2.35 11.55 -13.65
CA GLY A 490 -1.72 11.97 -14.90
C GLY A 490 -2.49 11.61 -16.17
N GLY A 491 -3.67 10.98 -16.06
CA GLY A 491 -4.53 10.63 -17.20
C GLY A 491 -4.17 9.33 -17.94
N ASN A 492 -3.16 8.57 -17.47
CA ASN A 492 -2.79 7.29 -18.08
C ASN A 492 -3.52 6.13 -17.38
N THR A 493 -4.78 5.92 -17.75
CA THR A 493 -5.66 4.90 -17.15
C THR A 493 -5.13 3.48 -17.34
N SER A 494 -4.60 3.14 -18.51
CA SER A 494 -4.06 1.80 -18.78
C SER A 494 -2.83 1.48 -17.92
N ALA A 495 -1.93 2.44 -17.70
CA ALA A 495 -0.82 2.24 -16.78
C ALA A 495 -1.32 2.13 -15.34
N ALA A 496 -2.26 2.99 -14.93
CA ALA A 496 -2.87 2.94 -13.62
C ALA A 496 -3.46 1.57 -13.30
N GLU A 497 -4.28 1.02 -14.19
CA GLU A 497 -4.88 -0.31 -14.07
C GLU A 497 -3.84 -1.41 -13.92
N ARG A 498 -2.76 -1.39 -14.71
CA ARG A 498 -1.67 -2.39 -14.59
C ARG A 498 -1.06 -2.37 -13.19
N TYR A 499 -0.80 -1.19 -12.66
CA TYR A 499 -0.18 -1.03 -11.34
C TYR A 499 -1.13 -1.38 -10.20
N PHE A 500 -2.40 -0.97 -10.27
CA PHE A 500 -3.42 -1.41 -9.31
C PHE A 500 -3.62 -2.93 -9.35
N ASN A 501 -3.65 -3.54 -10.54
CA ASN A 501 -3.71 -5.00 -10.68
C ASN A 501 -2.46 -5.67 -10.10
N ARG A 502 -1.27 -5.11 -10.34
CA ARG A 502 -0.01 -5.62 -9.76
C ARG A 502 -0.04 -5.57 -8.23
N ALA A 503 -0.51 -4.46 -7.64
CA ALA A 503 -0.70 -4.32 -6.21
C ALA A 503 -1.73 -5.32 -5.65
N SER A 504 -2.91 -5.42 -6.28
CA SER A 504 -3.98 -6.34 -5.89
C SER A 504 -3.59 -7.82 -6.02
N ASN A 505 -2.81 -8.18 -7.04
CA ASN A 505 -2.33 -9.55 -7.24
C ASN A 505 -1.32 -9.95 -6.15
N ALA A 506 -0.57 -8.98 -5.63
CA ALA A 506 0.29 -9.21 -4.47
C ALA A 506 -0.54 -9.30 -3.18
N TYR A 507 -1.48 -8.36 -2.99
CA TYR A 507 -2.36 -8.28 -1.82
C TYR A 507 -3.75 -7.74 -2.22
N ARG A 508 -4.75 -8.63 -2.23
CA ARG A 508 -6.14 -8.31 -2.65
C ARG A 508 -6.76 -7.13 -1.87
N VAL A 509 -6.31 -6.91 -0.64
CA VAL A 509 -6.78 -5.81 0.22
C VAL A 509 -6.49 -4.42 -0.32
N LEU A 510 -5.51 -4.27 -1.22
CA LEU A 510 -5.17 -3.00 -1.88
C LEU A 510 -6.20 -2.60 -2.94
N GLY A 511 -7.11 -3.50 -3.27
CA GLY A 511 -8.20 -3.23 -4.18
C GLY A 511 -7.80 -3.37 -5.64
N ARG A 512 -8.76 -3.82 -6.44
CA ARG A 512 -8.64 -3.95 -7.88
C ARG A 512 -9.62 -2.98 -8.49
N ILE A 513 -9.19 -2.25 -9.52
CA ILE A 513 -10.17 -1.63 -10.40
C ILE A 513 -10.93 -2.80 -10.99
N ASN A 514 -12.16 -3.02 -10.50
CA ASN A 514 -13.08 -3.81 -11.28
C ASN A 514 -13.21 -3.03 -12.59
N PRO A 515 -12.89 -3.63 -13.76
CA PRO A 515 -13.64 -3.20 -14.92
C PRO A 515 -15.07 -3.38 -14.44
N GLU A 516 -15.76 -2.27 -14.22
CA GLU A 516 -17.12 -2.34 -13.72
C GLU A 516 -17.81 -3.42 -14.55
N SER A 517 -18.75 -4.11 -13.94
CA SER A 517 -19.94 -4.53 -14.65
C SER A 517 -20.68 -3.30 -15.21
N VAL A 518 -19.98 -2.40 -15.90
CA VAL A 518 -20.47 -1.76 -17.09
C VAL A 518 -20.65 -2.97 -17.99
N THR A 519 -21.90 -3.27 -18.28
CA THR A 519 -22.26 -3.67 -19.64
C THR A 519 -21.56 -2.70 -20.58
N VAL A 520 -20.27 -2.94 -20.87
CA VAL A 520 -19.52 -2.21 -21.89
C VAL A 520 -20.01 -2.82 -23.18
N TYR A 521 -21.21 -2.43 -23.58
CA TYR A 521 -21.48 -2.35 -24.98
C TYR A 521 -20.58 -1.25 -25.49
N ALA A 522 -19.53 -1.72 -26.16
CA ALA A 522 -18.48 -1.02 -26.89
C ALA A 522 -18.20 0.43 -26.43
N PRO A 523 -16.95 0.80 -26.06
CA PRO A 523 -16.64 2.22 -25.87
C PRO A 523 -17.16 3.01 -27.09
N PRO A 524 -17.87 4.14 -26.88
CA PRO A 524 -18.40 4.91 -27.98
C PRO A 524 -17.26 5.16 -28.96
N VAL A 525 -17.50 4.85 -30.24
CA VAL A 525 -16.56 5.19 -31.32
C VAL A 525 -16.24 6.67 -31.17
N ILE A 526 -15.03 7.00 -30.74
CA ILE A 526 -14.60 8.38 -30.49
C ILE A 526 -14.65 9.13 -31.83
N PHE A 527 -15.71 9.92 -32.06
CA PHE A 527 -15.76 10.79 -33.24
C PHE A 527 -14.68 11.86 -33.09
N GLY A 528 -13.63 11.80 -33.92
CA GLY A 528 -12.53 12.78 -33.92
C GLY A 528 -11.24 12.29 -34.56
N ASP A 529 -10.84 11.05 -34.27
CA ASP A 529 -9.53 10.51 -34.70
C ASP A 529 -9.64 9.72 -36.02
N SER A 530 -8.71 9.99 -36.93
CA SER A 530 -8.48 9.22 -38.15
C SER A 530 -8.02 7.79 -37.87
N GLN A 531 -8.18 6.89 -38.85
CA GLN A 531 -7.75 5.49 -38.73
C GLN A 531 -6.26 5.37 -38.38
N GLY A 532 -5.40 6.18 -38.99
CA GLY A 532 -3.98 6.24 -38.70
C GLY A 532 -3.65 6.69 -37.28
N GLU A 533 -4.40 7.64 -36.70
CA GLU A 533 -4.23 8.08 -35.31
C GLU A 533 -4.63 6.98 -34.33
N ARG A 534 -5.72 6.25 -34.62
CA ARG A 534 -6.15 5.09 -33.82
C ARG A 534 -5.09 4.00 -33.80
N ILE A 535 -4.51 3.68 -34.96
CA ILE A 535 -3.44 2.68 -35.05
C ILE A 535 -2.18 3.18 -34.33
N ALA A 536 -1.80 4.45 -34.52
CA ALA A 536 -0.66 5.04 -33.82
C ALA A 536 -0.82 4.95 -32.30
N SER A 537 -2.03 5.22 -31.77
CA SER A 537 -2.34 5.07 -30.35
C SER A 537 -2.21 3.64 -29.85
N VAL A 538 -2.54 2.63 -30.69
CA VAL A 538 -2.36 1.21 -30.35
C VAL A 538 -0.87 0.86 -30.28
N LEU A 539 -0.06 1.37 -31.21
CA LEU A 539 1.39 1.14 -31.26
C LEU A 539 2.14 1.88 -30.14
N SER A 540 1.65 3.05 -29.72
CA SER A 540 2.28 3.92 -28.71
C SER A 540 1.82 3.68 -27.27
N ALA A 541 1.08 2.61 -26.99
CA ALA A 541 0.49 2.34 -25.66
C ALA A 541 1.52 2.18 -24.51
N ARG A 542 2.82 2.06 -24.83
CA ARG A 542 3.95 1.94 -23.88
C ARG A 542 4.97 3.08 -23.98
N GLY A 543 4.65 4.15 -24.73
CA GLY A 543 5.57 5.25 -25.06
C GLY A 543 5.73 5.42 -26.57
N ASP A 544 6.76 6.12 -27.02
CA ASP A 544 7.04 6.28 -28.45
C ASP A 544 7.29 4.92 -29.11
N PHE A 545 6.55 4.64 -30.19
CA PHE A 545 6.64 3.35 -30.87
C PHE A 545 7.96 3.24 -31.64
N ASN A 546 8.62 2.10 -31.48
CA ASN A 546 9.93 1.80 -32.05
C ASN A 546 9.93 0.39 -32.66
N TYR A 547 11.08 -0.10 -33.12
CA TYR A 547 11.20 -1.48 -33.65
C TYR A 547 10.62 -2.57 -32.72
N GLY A 548 10.71 -2.38 -31.40
CA GLY A 548 10.11 -3.29 -30.42
C GLY A 548 8.58 -3.33 -30.48
N SER A 549 7.91 -2.22 -30.81
CA SER A 549 6.45 -2.19 -31.01
C SER A 549 6.01 -3.08 -32.16
N PHE A 550 6.79 -3.13 -33.25
CA PHE A 550 6.52 -4.00 -34.40
C PHE A 550 6.83 -5.47 -34.09
N SER A 551 7.86 -5.75 -33.29
CA SER A 551 8.11 -7.10 -32.77
C SER A 551 6.94 -7.60 -31.92
N GLU A 552 6.43 -6.78 -31.00
CA GLU A 552 5.29 -7.13 -30.16
C GLU A 552 4.00 -7.31 -30.98
N MET A 553 3.79 -6.51 -32.02
CA MET A 553 2.71 -6.71 -32.98
C MET A 553 2.84 -8.07 -33.68
N GLN A 554 4.04 -8.41 -34.15
CA GLN A 554 4.29 -9.70 -34.79
C GLN A 554 4.04 -10.88 -33.84
N ASP A 555 4.43 -10.75 -32.57
CA ASP A 555 4.17 -11.76 -31.53
C ASP A 555 2.67 -11.93 -31.26
N ARG A 556 1.92 -10.82 -31.17
CA ARG A 556 0.46 -10.85 -30.96
C ARG A 556 -0.30 -11.41 -32.15
N LEU A 557 0.20 -11.21 -33.37
CA LEU A 557 -0.41 -11.73 -34.61
C LEU A 557 0.08 -13.14 -34.97
N SER A 558 1.11 -13.67 -34.30
CA SER A 558 1.67 -14.98 -34.59
C SER A 558 0.65 -16.11 -34.57
N PRO A 559 -0.37 -16.14 -33.65
CA PRO A 559 -1.38 -17.19 -33.65
C PRO A 559 -2.21 -17.26 -34.93
N LEU A 560 -2.36 -16.16 -35.67
CA LEU A 560 -3.08 -16.17 -36.96
C LEU A 560 -2.28 -16.88 -38.06
N ILE A 561 -0.97 -17.05 -37.88
CA ILE A 561 -0.03 -17.55 -38.90
C ILE A 561 0.41 -18.98 -38.56
N THR A 562 0.46 -19.34 -37.28
CA THR A 562 0.98 -20.64 -36.81
C THR A 562 -0.11 -21.69 -36.68
N GLU A 563 0.13 -22.91 -37.21
CA GLU A 563 -0.81 -24.04 -37.13
C GLU A 563 -1.05 -24.62 -35.71
N LYS A 564 -0.34 -24.15 -34.68
CA LYS A 564 -0.37 -24.72 -33.31
C LYS A 564 -1.06 -23.85 -32.26
N SER A 565 -1.82 -22.83 -32.66
CA SER A 565 -2.57 -21.98 -31.72
C SER A 565 -3.82 -22.68 -31.17
N THR A 566 -4.16 -22.40 -29.91
CA THR A 566 -5.48 -22.73 -29.37
C THR A 566 -6.53 -21.75 -29.89
N THR A 567 -7.81 -22.14 -29.93
CA THR A 567 -8.92 -21.25 -30.37
C THR A 567 -8.93 -19.92 -29.62
N ASN A 568 -8.74 -19.93 -28.30
CA ASN A 568 -8.66 -18.69 -27.53
C ASN A 568 -7.47 -17.78 -27.93
N GLN A 569 -6.31 -18.37 -28.27
CA GLN A 569 -5.17 -17.60 -28.77
C GLN A 569 -5.42 -17.04 -30.17
N TYR A 570 -6.11 -17.80 -31.03
CA TYR A 570 -6.48 -17.36 -32.38
C TYR A 570 -7.48 -16.20 -32.32
N GLU A 571 -8.53 -16.32 -31.49
CA GLU A 571 -9.52 -15.25 -31.30
C GLU A 571 -8.90 -13.99 -30.68
N GLU A 572 -7.98 -14.14 -29.72
CA GLU A 572 -7.23 -13.00 -29.16
C GLU A 572 -6.39 -12.30 -30.24
N ALA A 573 -5.68 -13.07 -31.07
CA ALA A 573 -4.90 -12.53 -32.17
C ALA A 573 -5.77 -11.85 -33.24
N LEU A 574 -6.97 -12.39 -33.49
CA LEU A 574 -7.95 -11.79 -34.41
C LEU A 574 -8.51 -10.48 -33.86
N SER A 575 -8.71 -10.37 -32.55
CA SER A 575 -9.05 -9.10 -31.91
C SER A 575 -7.91 -8.07 -32.03
N TRP A 576 -6.65 -8.51 -31.84
CA TRP A 576 -5.49 -7.65 -32.05
C TRP A 576 -5.37 -7.18 -33.50
N LEU A 577 -5.65 -8.04 -34.48
CA LEU A 577 -5.67 -7.67 -35.89
C LEU A 577 -6.63 -6.51 -36.14
N GLY A 578 -7.84 -6.55 -35.57
CA GLY A 578 -8.80 -5.44 -35.65
C GLY A 578 -8.23 -4.13 -35.12
N LYS A 579 -7.52 -4.16 -33.98
CA LYS A 579 -6.86 -2.98 -33.40
C LYS A 579 -5.74 -2.42 -34.30
N TYR A 580 -4.94 -3.29 -34.92
CA TYR A 580 -3.90 -2.88 -35.86
C TYR A 580 -4.44 -2.40 -37.21
N LEU A 581 -5.70 -2.72 -37.53
CA LEU A 581 -6.46 -2.14 -38.63
C LEU A 581 -7.18 -0.84 -38.24
N GLY A 582 -7.09 -0.42 -36.97
CA GLY A 582 -7.69 0.79 -36.44
C GLY A 582 -9.15 0.64 -35.99
N PHE A 583 -9.74 -0.56 -36.01
CA PHE A 583 -11.05 -0.80 -35.44
C PHE A 583 -10.98 -0.77 -33.91
N ALA A 584 -12.06 -0.35 -33.27
CA ALA A 584 -12.30 -0.75 -31.89
C ALA A 584 -12.69 -2.24 -31.93
N SER A 585 -11.82 -3.10 -31.39
CA SER A 585 -12.04 -4.54 -31.39
C SER A 585 -12.07 -5.12 -29.98
N ASN A 586 -13.07 -5.98 -29.74
CA ASN A 586 -13.27 -6.71 -28.49
C ASN A 586 -13.78 -8.14 -28.76
N ARG A 587 -13.93 -8.94 -27.69
CA ARG A 587 -14.39 -10.34 -27.73
C ARG A 587 -15.67 -10.54 -26.89
N PRO A 588 -16.85 -10.09 -27.38
CA PRO A 588 -18.09 -10.10 -26.59
C PRO A 588 -18.42 -11.43 -25.91
N ASP A 589 -18.29 -12.56 -26.62
CA ASP A 589 -18.59 -13.89 -26.05
C ASP A 589 -17.71 -14.17 -24.81
N SER A 590 -16.39 -14.01 -24.95
CA SER A 590 -15.43 -14.22 -23.85
C SER A 590 -15.55 -13.18 -22.73
N GLU A 591 -15.92 -11.94 -23.06
CA GLU A 591 -16.02 -10.82 -22.10
C GLU A 591 -17.30 -10.87 -21.26
N THR A 592 -18.39 -11.40 -21.82
CA THR A 592 -19.71 -11.46 -21.17
C THR A 592 -20.10 -12.84 -20.65
N GLY A 593 -19.29 -13.87 -20.92
CA GLY A 593 -19.55 -15.25 -20.51
C GLY A 593 -20.58 -15.96 -21.39
N GLY A 594 -20.57 -15.70 -22.70
CA GLY A 594 -21.35 -16.44 -23.69
C GLY A 594 -22.36 -15.62 -24.52
N ARG A 595 -22.28 -14.28 -24.53
CA ARG A 595 -23.21 -13.41 -25.27
C ARG A 595 -22.50 -12.52 -26.30
N GLY A 596 -22.97 -12.59 -27.54
CA GLY A 596 -22.44 -11.81 -28.66
C GLY A 596 -21.42 -12.58 -29.50
N PRO A 597 -20.79 -11.95 -30.49
CA PRO A 597 -19.81 -12.60 -31.35
C PRO A 597 -18.50 -12.94 -30.63
N ASP A 598 -17.75 -13.91 -31.18
CA ASP A 598 -16.41 -14.26 -30.70
C ASP A 598 -15.48 -13.06 -30.82
N ILE A 599 -15.57 -12.34 -31.95
CA ILE A 599 -14.88 -11.06 -32.18
C ILE A 599 -15.85 -10.05 -32.80
N PHE A 600 -15.81 -8.81 -32.31
CA PHE A 600 -16.51 -7.68 -32.92
C PHE A 600 -15.51 -6.59 -33.27
N TRP A 601 -15.55 -6.11 -34.52
CA TRP A 601 -14.79 -4.96 -35.00
C TRP A 601 -15.75 -3.82 -35.32
N THR A 602 -15.58 -2.66 -34.68
CA THR A 602 -16.39 -1.47 -34.94
C THR A 602 -15.54 -0.26 -35.31
N SER A 603 -16.05 0.55 -36.24
CA SER A 603 -15.44 1.78 -36.73
C SER A 603 -16.49 2.88 -36.88
N PRO A 604 -16.11 4.12 -37.20
CA PRO A 604 -17.08 5.17 -37.50
C PRO A 604 -18.01 4.86 -38.69
N GLU A 605 -17.60 3.97 -39.60
CA GLU A 605 -18.25 3.76 -40.89
C GLU A 605 -18.96 2.39 -41.01
N VAL A 606 -18.32 1.33 -40.50
CA VAL A 606 -18.74 -0.06 -40.70
C VAL A 606 -18.44 -0.95 -39.49
N ASP A 607 -19.22 -2.02 -39.35
CA ASP A 607 -19.12 -3.00 -38.26
C ASP A 607 -18.95 -4.44 -38.82
N ILE A 608 -18.11 -5.26 -38.19
CA ILE A 608 -17.86 -6.66 -38.61
C ILE A 608 -18.03 -7.58 -37.40
N LEU A 609 -18.95 -8.52 -37.52
CA LEU A 609 -19.21 -9.57 -36.52
C LEU A 609 -18.53 -10.84 -36.98
N ILE A 610 -17.81 -11.51 -36.07
CA ILE A 610 -17.03 -12.69 -36.42
C ILE A 610 -17.35 -13.84 -35.47
N GLU A 611 -17.65 -15.00 -36.06
CA GLU A 611 -17.66 -16.31 -35.39
C GLU A 611 -16.43 -17.10 -35.86
N SER A 612 -15.62 -17.61 -34.93
CA SER A 612 -14.45 -18.42 -35.22
C SER A 612 -14.77 -19.92 -35.20
N LYS A 613 -14.40 -20.58 -36.29
CA LYS A 613 -14.47 -22.04 -36.54
C LYS A 613 -13.22 -22.48 -37.30
N GLU A 614 -12.08 -21.90 -36.96
CA GLU A 614 -10.79 -22.11 -37.61
C GLU A 614 -10.28 -23.55 -37.44
N ASP A 615 -10.71 -24.23 -36.37
CA ASP A 615 -10.34 -25.59 -36.03
C ASP A 615 -11.08 -26.66 -36.88
N LYS A 616 -12.06 -26.25 -37.69
CA LYS A 616 -12.81 -27.17 -38.55
C LYS A 616 -11.98 -27.66 -39.72
N LYS A 617 -12.09 -28.96 -39.99
CA LYS A 617 -11.47 -29.64 -41.13
C LYS A 617 -12.36 -29.55 -42.38
N ASP A 618 -11.73 -29.57 -43.55
CA ASP A 618 -12.41 -29.54 -44.86
C ASP A 618 -13.40 -30.71 -45.09
N THR A 619 -13.27 -31.79 -44.32
CA THR A 619 -14.19 -32.95 -44.37
C THR A 619 -15.43 -32.80 -43.48
N SER A 620 -15.61 -31.65 -42.83
CA SER A 620 -16.68 -31.37 -41.87
C SER A 620 -17.86 -30.62 -42.51
N PHE A 621 -18.87 -30.32 -41.69
CA PHE A 621 -20.00 -29.45 -42.04
C PHE A 621 -20.17 -28.36 -40.98
N TYR A 622 -20.75 -27.21 -41.34
CA TYR A 622 -21.30 -26.28 -40.34
C TYR A 622 -22.57 -26.89 -39.71
N SER A 623 -22.52 -27.17 -38.41
CA SER A 623 -23.63 -27.82 -37.69
C SER A 623 -24.76 -26.82 -37.44
N LYS A 624 -25.93 -27.34 -37.05
CA LYS A 624 -27.06 -26.50 -36.60
C LYS A 624 -26.66 -25.57 -35.45
N ARG A 625 -25.73 -26.00 -34.59
CA ARG A 625 -25.23 -25.20 -33.48
C ARG A 625 -24.40 -24.01 -33.98
N ASP A 626 -23.44 -24.26 -34.88
CA ASP A 626 -22.55 -23.21 -35.40
C ASP A 626 -23.34 -22.13 -36.15
N VAL A 627 -24.27 -22.56 -37.01
CA VAL A 627 -25.19 -21.65 -37.70
C VAL A 627 -26.09 -20.90 -36.71
N GLY A 628 -26.55 -21.58 -35.65
CA GLY A 628 -27.35 -20.95 -34.60
C GLY A 628 -26.59 -19.86 -33.83
N GLN A 629 -25.32 -20.11 -33.49
CA GLN A 629 -24.47 -19.13 -32.79
C GLN A 629 -24.27 -17.87 -33.64
N ALA A 630 -23.87 -18.03 -34.90
CA ALA A 630 -23.71 -16.91 -35.81
C ALA A 630 -25.01 -16.13 -36.06
N LEU A 631 -26.17 -16.81 -36.14
CA LEU A 631 -27.47 -16.11 -36.25
C LEU A 631 -27.75 -15.25 -35.01
N ASN A 632 -27.43 -15.76 -33.81
CA ASN A 632 -27.60 -15.00 -32.57
C ASN A 632 -26.75 -13.73 -32.56
N HIS A 633 -25.60 -13.69 -33.25
CA HIS A 633 -24.80 -12.47 -33.37
C HIS A 633 -25.55 -11.36 -34.10
N SER A 634 -26.39 -11.71 -35.08
CA SER A 634 -27.23 -10.74 -35.80
C SER A 634 -28.29 -10.13 -34.89
N GLU A 635 -28.91 -10.94 -34.02
CA GLU A 635 -29.87 -10.44 -33.03
C GLU A 635 -29.19 -9.62 -31.94
N TRP A 636 -28.05 -10.09 -31.44
CA TRP A 636 -27.20 -9.31 -30.53
C TRP A 636 -26.87 -7.93 -31.12
N TYR A 637 -26.47 -7.85 -32.38
CA TYR A 637 -26.17 -6.56 -33.02
C TYR A 637 -27.38 -5.62 -33.04
N LYS A 638 -28.59 -6.13 -33.30
CA LYS A 638 -29.82 -5.32 -33.29
C LYS A 638 -30.17 -4.83 -31.88
N GLU A 639 -29.95 -5.66 -30.86
CA GLU A 639 -30.18 -5.32 -29.45
C GLU A 639 -29.20 -4.24 -28.98
N GLU A 640 -27.92 -4.39 -29.33
CA GLU A 640 -26.86 -3.49 -28.85
C GLU A 640 -26.72 -2.21 -29.66
N PHE A 641 -27.09 -2.26 -30.94
CA PHE A 641 -26.98 -1.14 -31.87
C PHE A 641 -28.32 -0.84 -32.58
N PRO A 642 -29.43 -0.60 -31.84
CA PRO A 642 -30.77 -0.49 -32.39
C PRO A 642 -30.96 0.72 -33.33
N ASN A 643 -30.10 1.73 -33.19
CA ASN A 643 -30.11 2.96 -34.00
C ASN A 643 -28.85 3.09 -34.88
N SER A 644 -28.07 2.03 -35.08
CA SER A 644 -26.90 2.09 -35.94
C SER A 644 -27.33 2.12 -37.41
N GLY A 645 -27.05 3.22 -38.09
CA GLY A 645 -27.15 3.33 -39.55
C GLY A 645 -25.92 2.78 -40.29
N ARG A 646 -24.97 2.15 -39.59
CA ARG A 646 -23.74 1.62 -40.18
C ARG A 646 -23.99 0.26 -40.84
N ASN A 647 -23.33 0.05 -41.97
CA ASN A 647 -23.33 -1.25 -42.64
C ASN A 647 -22.56 -2.26 -41.79
N HIS A 648 -23.07 -3.49 -41.72
CA HIS A 648 -22.41 -4.58 -41.00
C HIS A 648 -22.35 -5.87 -41.82
N LYS A 649 -21.33 -6.68 -41.58
CA LYS A 649 -21.15 -8.02 -42.16
C LYS A 649 -20.94 -9.05 -41.05
N LEU A 650 -21.53 -10.24 -41.23
CA LEU A 650 -21.33 -11.39 -40.37
C LEU A 650 -20.43 -12.41 -41.07
N MET A 651 -19.24 -12.61 -40.52
CA MET A 651 -18.20 -13.48 -41.08
C MET A 651 -18.03 -14.73 -40.22
N ILE A 652 -17.99 -15.90 -40.86
CA ILE A 652 -17.54 -17.15 -40.24
C ILE A 652 -16.09 -17.37 -40.63
N VAL A 653 -15.20 -17.39 -39.65
CA VAL A 653 -13.78 -17.71 -39.88
C VAL A 653 -13.61 -19.21 -39.87
N GLY A 654 -13.43 -19.81 -41.04
CA GLY A 654 -13.36 -21.27 -41.19
C GLY A 654 -13.21 -21.72 -42.64
N PRO A 655 -13.12 -23.03 -42.91
CA PRO A 655 -12.97 -23.55 -44.26
C PRO A 655 -14.24 -23.37 -45.10
N ILE A 656 -14.09 -23.45 -46.42
CA ILE A 656 -15.21 -23.43 -47.38
C ILE A 656 -15.86 -24.82 -47.39
N ILE A 657 -16.78 -25.04 -46.45
CA ILE A 657 -17.54 -26.27 -46.29
C ILE A 657 -19.04 -25.97 -46.22
N PRO A 658 -19.91 -26.91 -46.66
CA PRO A 658 -21.35 -26.68 -46.62
C PRO A 658 -21.92 -26.83 -45.20
N ALA A 659 -23.10 -26.29 -44.97
CA ALA A 659 -23.88 -26.51 -43.75
C ALA A 659 -24.55 -27.90 -43.78
N HIS A 660 -24.64 -28.54 -42.61
CA HIS A 660 -25.33 -29.81 -42.44
C HIS A 660 -26.80 -29.68 -42.85
N PRO A 661 -27.46 -30.72 -43.40
CA PRO A 661 -28.86 -30.64 -43.85
C PRO A 661 -29.88 -30.17 -42.81
N THR A 662 -29.55 -30.26 -41.52
CA THR A 662 -30.40 -29.79 -40.40
C THR A 662 -30.19 -28.33 -40.00
N ALA A 663 -29.24 -27.65 -40.64
CA ALA A 663 -28.93 -26.24 -40.42
C ALA A 663 -29.52 -25.37 -41.55
N SER A 664 -29.86 -24.12 -41.21
CA SER A 664 -30.42 -23.14 -42.14
C SER A 664 -29.58 -21.86 -42.05
N PRO A 665 -28.45 -21.78 -42.78
CA PRO A 665 -27.62 -20.58 -42.76
C PRO A 665 -28.39 -19.37 -43.30
N GLY A 666 -28.22 -18.22 -42.65
CA GLY A 666 -28.82 -16.96 -43.10
C GLY A 666 -28.08 -16.39 -44.30
N GLU A 667 -28.76 -15.60 -45.13
CA GLU A 667 -28.16 -14.94 -46.31
C GLU A 667 -27.02 -13.99 -45.94
N GLN A 668 -27.02 -13.46 -44.72
CA GLN A 668 -25.99 -12.55 -44.21
C GLN A 668 -24.68 -13.24 -43.80
N MET A 669 -24.62 -14.58 -43.77
CA MET A 669 -23.45 -15.34 -43.30
C MET A 669 -22.47 -15.64 -44.41
N HIS A 670 -21.25 -15.11 -44.29
CA HIS A 670 -20.22 -15.29 -45.29
C HIS A 670 -18.95 -15.93 -44.71
N ILE A 671 -18.31 -16.81 -45.47
CA ILE A 671 -17.10 -17.51 -45.03
C ILE A 671 -15.86 -16.65 -45.31
N TRP A 672 -15.04 -16.43 -44.28
CA TRP A 672 -13.71 -15.82 -44.38
C TRP A 672 -12.64 -16.85 -44.02
N ILE A 673 -11.83 -17.28 -44.98
CA ILE A 673 -10.89 -18.39 -44.73
C ILE A 673 -9.66 -17.92 -43.93
N PRO A 674 -9.09 -18.76 -43.04
CA PRO A 674 -7.93 -18.40 -42.23
C PRO A 674 -6.70 -17.90 -43.01
N SER A 675 -6.46 -18.44 -44.22
CA SER A 675 -5.35 -18.00 -45.07
C SER A 675 -5.49 -16.56 -45.57
N GLU A 676 -6.71 -16.06 -45.76
CA GLU A 676 -6.96 -14.66 -46.13
C GLU A 676 -6.75 -13.71 -44.96
N ILE A 677 -7.10 -14.15 -43.75
CA ILE A 677 -6.83 -13.41 -42.51
C ILE A 677 -5.33 -13.34 -42.25
N SER A 678 -4.61 -14.44 -42.44
CA SER A 678 -3.16 -14.49 -42.37
C SER A 678 -2.53 -13.51 -43.36
N ALA A 679 -3.01 -13.50 -44.61
CA ALA A 679 -2.55 -12.57 -45.63
C ALA A 679 -2.85 -11.10 -45.26
N LEU A 680 -4.03 -10.82 -44.68
CA LEU A 680 -4.37 -9.48 -44.18
C LEU A 680 -3.42 -9.05 -43.05
N ALA A 681 -3.15 -9.93 -42.09
CA ALA A 681 -2.23 -9.68 -40.99
C ALA A 681 -0.81 -9.36 -41.48
N HIS A 682 -0.30 -10.10 -42.48
CA HIS A 682 0.99 -9.82 -43.10
C HIS A 682 1.00 -8.48 -43.84
N ARG A 683 -0.04 -8.17 -44.61
CA ARG A 683 -0.13 -6.93 -45.38
C ARG A 683 -0.18 -5.70 -44.47
N ILE A 684 -1.03 -5.71 -43.43
CA ILE A 684 -1.11 -4.58 -42.50
C ILE A 684 0.19 -4.42 -41.73
N SER A 685 0.79 -5.51 -41.24
CA SER A 685 2.07 -5.46 -40.51
C SER A 685 3.18 -4.81 -41.34
N SER A 686 3.27 -5.17 -42.62
CA SER A 686 4.22 -4.58 -43.56
C SER A 686 3.92 -3.10 -43.79
N LEU A 687 2.65 -2.74 -44.00
CA LEU A 687 2.22 -1.36 -44.24
C LEU A 687 2.54 -0.44 -43.05
N LEU A 688 2.30 -0.91 -41.82
CA LEU A 688 2.60 -0.14 -40.60
C LEU A 688 4.10 0.08 -40.44
N PHE A 689 4.89 -0.95 -40.73
CA PHE A 689 6.36 -0.85 -40.68
C PHE A 689 6.93 0.06 -41.79
N ASP A 690 6.38 -0.01 -43.01
CA ASP A 690 6.77 0.85 -44.12
C ASP A 690 6.42 2.32 -43.84
N ALA A 691 5.23 2.58 -43.26
CA ALA A 691 4.83 3.91 -42.82
C ALA A 691 5.81 4.48 -41.78
N TYR A 692 6.27 3.64 -40.85
CA TYR A 692 7.26 4.03 -39.84
C TYR A 692 8.61 4.39 -40.46
N ASN A 693 9.08 3.63 -41.45
CA ASN A 693 10.34 3.95 -42.14
C ASN A 693 10.23 5.19 -43.06
N ALA A 694 9.03 5.51 -43.53
CA ALA A 694 8.78 6.61 -44.47
C ALA A 694 8.43 7.96 -43.80
N SER A 695 8.28 8.01 -42.47
CA SER A 695 7.82 9.20 -41.74
C SER A 695 8.55 9.39 -40.41
N ASP A 696 8.38 10.57 -39.81
CA ASP A 696 8.74 10.81 -38.41
C ASP A 696 7.51 10.66 -37.50
N SER A 697 7.72 10.69 -36.17
CA SER A 697 6.64 10.51 -35.20
C SER A 697 5.50 11.53 -35.34
N ALA A 698 5.79 12.76 -35.81
CA ALA A 698 4.78 13.81 -35.99
C ALA A 698 3.96 13.62 -37.27
N THR A 699 4.51 12.96 -38.29
CA THR A 699 3.89 12.77 -39.61
C THR A 699 3.40 11.33 -39.85
N TYR A 700 3.65 10.41 -38.93
CA TYR A 700 3.29 9.00 -39.07
C TYR A 700 1.82 8.76 -39.35
N ALA A 701 0.91 9.33 -38.55
CA ALA A 701 -0.52 9.09 -38.73
C ALA A 701 -1.03 9.60 -40.10
N ALA A 702 -0.56 10.76 -40.54
CA ALA A 702 -0.90 11.32 -41.85
C ALA A 702 -0.34 10.45 -43.00
N THR A 703 0.90 10.00 -42.89
CA THR A 703 1.55 9.11 -43.87
C THR A 703 0.82 7.77 -43.95
N LEU A 704 0.50 7.18 -42.79
CA LEU A 704 -0.22 5.93 -42.68
C LEU A 704 -1.63 6.02 -43.28
N ASN A 705 -2.37 7.10 -43.02
CA ASN A 705 -3.70 7.31 -43.63
C ASN A 705 -3.64 7.28 -45.17
N LYS A 706 -2.64 7.93 -45.77
CA LYS A 706 -2.44 7.89 -47.23
C LYS A 706 -2.12 6.47 -47.71
N MET A 707 -1.21 5.77 -47.02
CA MET A 707 -0.82 4.41 -47.37
C MET A 707 -1.97 3.40 -47.20
N LEU A 708 -2.82 3.56 -46.19
CA LEU A 708 -4.04 2.76 -46.01
C LEU A 708 -5.00 2.96 -47.18
N ASP A 709 -5.18 4.18 -47.65
CA ASP A 709 -6.06 4.47 -48.80
C ASP A 709 -5.54 3.85 -50.10
N GLU A 710 -4.23 3.99 -50.37
CA GLU A 710 -3.55 3.42 -51.54
C GLU A 710 -3.54 1.88 -51.49
N ALA A 711 -3.37 1.28 -50.32
CA ALA A 711 -3.38 -0.18 -50.12
C ALA A 711 -4.79 -0.80 -50.09
N GLY A 712 -5.85 0.02 -50.16
CA GLY A 712 -7.23 -0.43 -50.08
C GLY A 712 -7.64 -0.95 -48.71
N MET A 713 -7.06 -0.39 -47.64
CA MET A 713 -7.23 -0.82 -46.24
C MET A 713 -7.96 0.21 -45.36
N THR A 714 -8.56 1.23 -45.96
CA THR A 714 -9.51 2.08 -45.23
C THR A 714 -10.72 1.27 -44.79
N TYR A 715 -11.43 1.69 -43.74
CA TYR A 715 -12.55 0.91 -43.17
C TYR A 715 -13.55 0.44 -44.23
N LEU A 716 -14.06 1.35 -45.07
CA LEU A 716 -14.97 1.01 -46.17
C LEU A 716 -14.34 0.09 -47.22
N LYS A 717 -13.12 0.40 -47.70
CA LYS A 717 -12.46 -0.42 -48.73
C LYS A 717 -12.18 -1.84 -48.23
N LEU A 718 -11.77 -1.99 -46.97
CA LEU A 718 -11.57 -3.29 -46.34
C LEU A 718 -12.90 -4.04 -46.24
N PHE A 719 -13.95 -3.37 -45.74
CA PHE A 719 -15.28 -3.96 -45.59
C PHE A 719 -15.86 -4.42 -46.92
N ASP A 720 -15.74 -3.62 -47.98
CA ASP A 720 -16.18 -3.96 -49.33
C ASP A 720 -15.36 -5.12 -49.92
N SER A 721 -14.08 -5.24 -49.55
CA SER A 721 -13.20 -6.34 -49.98
C SER A 721 -13.45 -7.66 -49.24
N LEU A 722 -14.21 -7.67 -48.13
CA LEU A 722 -14.53 -8.90 -47.41
C LEU A 722 -15.31 -9.87 -48.32
N PRO A 723 -14.99 -11.18 -48.27
CA PRO A 723 -15.50 -12.15 -49.22
C PRO A 723 -17.02 -12.32 -49.13
N ASP A 724 -17.66 -12.33 -50.29
CA ASP A 724 -19.07 -12.69 -50.46
C ASP A 724 -19.18 -14.19 -50.79
N ARG A 725 -19.10 -15.02 -49.74
CA ARG A 725 -19.17 -16.50 -49.83
C ARG A 725 -20.26 -17.06 -48.91
N PRO A 726 -21.52 -17.14 -49.35
CA PRO A 726 -22.59 -17.67 -48.54
C PRO A 726 -22.37 -19.15 -48.21
N ILE A 727 -22.79 -19.57 -47.01
CA ILE A 727 -22.71 -20.98 -46.61
C ILE A 727 -23.78 -21.77 -47.36
N GLN A 728 -23.36 -22.66 -48.27
CA GLN A 728 -24.28 -23.50 -49.03
C GLN A 728 -24.80 -24.67 -48.18
N ARG A 729 -26.06 -25.03 -48.35
CA ARG A 729 -26.65 -26.22 -47.72
C ARG A 729 -26.37 -27.44 -48.59
N VAL A 730 -25.96 -28.55 -47.97
CA VAL A 730 -25.94 -29.85 -48.67
C VAL A 730 -27.38 -30.20 -49.06
N GLN A 731 -27.62 -30.34 -50.37
CA GLN A 731 -28.91 -30.76 -50.91
C GLN A 731 -29.21 -32.21 -50.57
#